data_AF-A0A7W7ZNB0-F1
#
_entry.id   AF-A0A7W7ZNB0-F1
#
_cell.length_a   1.000
_cell.length_b   1.000
_cell.length_c   1.000
_cell.angle_alpha   90.00
_cell.angle_beta   90.00
_cell.angle_gamma   90.00
#
_symmetry.space_group_name_H-M   'P 1'
#
loop_
_entity.id
_entity.type
_entity.pdbx_description
1 polymer ?
#
loop_
_entity_poly.entity_id
_entity_poly.type
_entity_poly.pdbx_seq_one_letter_code
_entity_poly.pdbx_strand_id
1 'polypeptide(L)'
;MSNTSSRREFLTTAAIAAVGLPAILRSGLPVFAATEQAQTYNPPSSPREKLDFNLDWRFLREDAVGAETLQFDDAQWATVSTPHTFNDVDSFRTIISHSGGDRGTYKGLSWYRKHFKLPASLAGSRIFLEFEGMRQAGDIFLNGKSVGLDENGITAYGVDISDAVKFGAQENVLAVKVDNRTNYPERATGTTFQWNANDFNPDFGGIHRHVWLHVTGKIYQTLPLYYGLETTGVYVYSGNFDIAKKLADVTVESQVKNASGDRATVELSAVVVDASGRLIAQLEGNSVDMVEGEKTVITASGGLKNARFWSVEDPYLYDVYTVLKVDGKVVDVERSTTGFRKAEFKGGAGTGGVYLNGKFVYLKGFAQRSSDEWAGLGQAYPDWMHDFTANMIRACHGNYIRWMHVSPQKVDADAMARYGVIQVCPAGDKEADTQGRRWEQRLEVMRASMIYFRNNPSILFWEAGNTVVTAEHMQQMVALRKQWDPEGERVIGARGNSDDAANSAISPIAEYFGVMLGQDPKTDQLEGKSAIFRGYSADRRDRGPIIETEDFRDEGARRFWDNDSPPYFGFKKGPEDTYEYTSESFALAGIKRYWAYWQNRISNTDPAHSKWSGYASIYFSDSNADGRQDSSEVARVSGKVDAVRLPKEIYYAHRVMQSESQDLHILGHWSYPVGAQAKKTVKTIYVVANVESVELFLNGKSIGTNNKPDDGYVFAFPAVEFAPGSLKAIGRIRGKAVVNQELLTAGSPAAIRLTPIVGPQGLQADGQDVVLVDVEVVDAQGRRVPTDDARVDFTLTGPGIWRGGYNSGKTDSTNNLYLNTECGINRIAVRTTLSPGTLTVTAKRDGLKPAQVQIVAKPVEVVDGIGHGQIQRLTLPS
;
A
#
# COMPACT_ATOMS: atom_id res chain seq x y z
N MET A 1 -25.75 -46.79 -1.40
CA MET A 1 -25.57 -48.12 -2.00
C MET A 1 -25.52 -47.96 -3.52
N SER A 2 -24.32 -48.17 -4.09
CA SER A 2 -23.96 -48.71 -5.43
C SER A 2 -24.72 -48.20 -6.68
N ASN A 3 -24.09 -47.68 -7.73
CA ASN A 3 -23.01 -48.33 -8.47
C ASN A 3 -22.15 -47.36 -9.30
N THR A 4 -20.94 -47.83 -9.49
CA THR A 4 -19.82 -47.56 -10.41
C THR A 4 -20.06 -47.03 -11.84
N SER A 5 -19.05 -46.25 -12.27
CA SER A 5 -18.31 -46.31 -13.55
C SER A 5 -18.65 -45.42 -14.75
N SER A 6 -17.69 -44.49 -14.96
CA SER A 6 -16.89 -44.22 -16.17
C SER A 6 -17.44 -43.37 -17.32
N ARG A 7 -16.65 -42.33 -17.60
CA ARG A 7 -16.58 -41.56 -18.85
C ARG A 7 -15.91 -42.38 -19.96
N ARG A 8 -16.45 -42.33 -21.18
CA ARG A 8 -15.69 -42.53 -22.43
C ARG A 8 -16.23 -41.60 -23.51
N GLU A 9 -15.30 -41.05 -24.27
CA GLU A 9 -15.42 -40.08 -25.36
C GLU A 9 -16.18 -40.62 -26.58
N PHE A 10 -16.85 -39.76 -27.36
CA PHE A 10 -16.55 -39.54 -28.80
C PHE A 10 -17.46 -38.47 -29.44
N LEU A 11 -16.88 -37.63 -30.30
CA LEU A 11 -17.54 -36.72 -31.25
C LEU A 11 -17.85 -37.46 -32.56
N THR A 12 -19.03 -37.26 -33.20
CA THR A 12 -19.18 -36.87 -34.63
C THR A 12 -20.64 -36.79 -35.13
N THR A 13 -20.88 -35.69 -35.86
CA THR A 13 -21.78 -35.31 -36.97
C THR A 13 -22.66 -36.36 -37.69
N ALA A 14 -23.95 -36.05 -37.96
CA ALA A 14 -24.56 -35.85 -39.30
C ALA A 14 -26.11 -36.10 -39.42
N ALA A 15 -26.79 -35.06 -39.92
CA ALA A 15 -27.88 -35.00 -40.93
C ALA A 15 -29.21 -35.82 -40.87
N ILE A 16 -30.31 -35.03 -40.81
CA ILE A 16 -31.55 -35.00 -41.64
C ILE A 16 -32.38 -36.30 -41.83
N ALA A 17 -33.61 -36.26 -41.31
CA ALA A 17 -34.81 -36.70 -42.05
C ALA A 17 -36.08 -36.01 -41.49
N ALA A 18 -36.84 -35.37 -42.37
CA ALA A 18 -38.10 -34.69 -42.09
C ALA A 18 -39.29 -35.60 -42.41
N VAL A 19 -40.30 -35.69 -41.53
CA VAL A 19 -41.70 -36.02 -41.89
C VAL A 19 -42.67 -35.47 -40.82
N GLY A 20 -43.66 -34.67 -41.25
CA GLY A 20 -45.06 -34.78 -40.80
C GLY A 20 -45.54 -33.91 -39.63
N LEU A 21 -46.23 -32.81 -39.96
CA LEU A 21 -47.19 -32.11 -39.08
C LEU A 21 -48.44 -32.99 -38.83
N PRO A 22 -49.16 -32.81 -37.69
CA PRO A 22 -50.27 -31.87 -37.71
C PRO A 22 -50.37 -30.96 -36.48
N ALA A 23 -50.99 -29.81 -36.72
CA ALA A 23 -51.18 -28.69 -35.82
C ALA A 23 -51.92 -29.05 -34.52
N ILE A 24 -51.36 -28.62 -33.38
CA ILE A 24 -52.07 -28.47 -32.12
C ILE A 24 -51.71 -27.10 -31.54
N LEU A 25 -52.73 -26.26 -31.42
CA LEU A 25 -52.75 -24.97 -30.74
C LEU A 25 -52.11 -25.06 -29.34
N ARG A 26 -51.02 -24.32 -29.11
CA ARG A 26 -50.56 -23.94 -27.76
C ARG A 26 -50.00 -22.52 -27.74
N SER A 27 -50.77 -21.64 -27.10
CA SER A 27 -50.35 -20.57 -26.18
C SER A 27 -48.99 -19.88 -26.39
N GLY A 28 -49.08 -18.58 -26.70
CA GLY A 28 -48.10 -17.50 -26.48
C GLY A 28 -46.68 -17.89 -26.10
N LEU A 29 -45.77 -17.79 -27.07
CA LEU A 29 -44.35 -17.59 -26.80
C LEU A 29 -44.15 -16.16 -26.30
N PRO A 30 -43.46 -15.93 -25.17
CA PRO A 30 -43.01 -14.60 -24.83
C PRO A 30 -42.00 -14.17 -25.90
N VAL A 31 -42.24 -13.00 -26.47
CA VAL A 31 -41.23 -12.24 -27.21
C VAL A 31 -39.97 -12.25 -26.36
N PHE A 32 -38.86 -12.76 -26.92
CA PHE A 32 -37.54 -12.59 -26.32
C PHE A 32 -37.38 -11.10 -26.03
N ALA A 33 -37.40 -10.74 -24.76
CA ALA A 33 -37.06 -9.40 -24.31
C ALA A 33 -35.67 -9.11 -24.87
N ALA A 34 -35.60 -8.16 -25.79
CA ALA A 34 -34.34 -7.54 -26.13
C ALA A 34 -33.74 -7.09 -24.79
N THR A 35 -32.60 -7.67 -24.42
CA THR A 35 -31.81 -7.16 -23.31
C THR A 35 -31.51 -5.70 -23.64
N GLU A 36 -32.16 -4.76 -22.93
CA GLU A 36 -31.73 -3.38 -22.90
C GLU A 36 -30.24 -3.41 -22.57
N GLN A 37 -29.40 -3.08 -23.56
CA GLN A 37 -28.03 -2.72 -23.28
C GLN A 37 -28.11 -1.47 -22.42
N ALA A 38 -27.97 -1.66 -21.10
CA ALA A 38 -27.96 -0.57 -20.15
C ALA A 38 -26.90 0.44 -20.61
N GLN A 39 -27.36 1.64 -20.96
CA GLN A 39 -26.54 2.68 -21.53
C GLN A 39 -25.47 3.12 -20.51
N THR A 40 -24.21 3.17 -20.94
CA THR A 40 -23.12 3.73 -20.14
C THR A 40 -23.44 5.18 -19.78
N TYR A 41 -23.31 5.53 -18.50
CA TYR A 41 -23.49 6.90 -18.02
C TYR A 41 -22.35 7.76 -18.53
N ASN A 42 -22.71 8.83 -19.25
CA ASN A 42 -21.78 9.87 -19.64
C ASN A 42 -22.01 11.07 -18.70
N PRO A 43 -21.03 11.46 -17.87
CA PRO A 43 -21.17 12.63 -17.03
C PRO A 43 -21.38 13.88 -17.89
N PRO A 44 -22.17 14.86 -17.42
CA PRO A 44 -22.37 16.10 -18.16
C PRO A 44 -21.05 16.87 -18.30
N SER A 45 -20.95 17.69 -19.35
CA SER A 45 -19.78 18.56 -19.54
C SER A 45 -19.61 19.49 -18.36
N SER A 46 -18.36 19.67 -17.95
CA SER A 46 -17.97 20.49 -16.80
C SER A 46 -16.77 21.35 -17.16
N PRO A 47 -16.64 22.57 -16.61
CA PRO A 47 -15.40 23.34 -16.68
C PRO A 47 -14.31 22.78 -15.76
N ARG A 48 -14.62 21.77 -14.93
CA ARG A 48 -13.64 21.14 -14.05
C ARG A 48 -12.69 20.24 -14.81
N GLU A 49 -11.40 20.40 -14.54
CA GLU A 49 -10.34 19.51 -15.00
C GLU A 49 -9.34 19.24 -13.87
N LYS A 50 -8.87 18.00 -13.75
CA LYS A 50 -7.74 17.60 -12.92
C LYS A 50 -6.62 17.17 -13.87
N LEU A 51 -5.57 17.98 -13.95
CA LEU A 51 -4.50 17.85 -14.93
C LEU A 51 -3.23 17.33 -14.27
N ASP A 52 -2.58 16.38 -14.93
CA ASP A 52 -1.32 15.80 -14.48
C ASP A 52 -0.20 16.85 -14.54
N PHE A 53 0.30 17.25 -13.37
CA PHE A 53 1.33 18.27 -13.25
C PHE A 53 2.69 17.68 -12.87
N ASN A 54 2.84 16.36 -13.02
CA ASN A 54 4.01 15.63 -12.58
C ASN A 54 5.20 15.72 -13.53
N LEU A 55 4.96 15.89 -14.82
CA LEU A 55 5.99 15.65 -15.84
C LEU A 55 6.84 16.90 -16.10
N ASP A 56 8.08 16.73 -16.56
CA ASP A 56 8.94 17.83 -17.05
C ASP A 56 9.23 18.95 -16.03
N TRP A 57 9.73 18.57 -14.86
CA TRP A 57 10.33 19.49 -13.90
C TRP A 57 11.84 19.60 -14.10
N ARG A 58 12.40 20.77 -13.80
CA ARG A 58 13.82 21.02 -13.60
C ARG A 58 14.15 20.83 -12.14
N PHE A 59 15.26 20.16 -11.83
CA PHE A 59 15.65 19.83 -10.48
C PHE A 59 17.12 20.11 -10.19
N LEU A 60 17.37 20.66 -9.00
CA LEU A 60 18.70 20.90 -8.44
C LEU A 60 18.77 20.45 -6.98
N ARG A 61 19.77 19.62 -6.65
CA ARG A 61 20.01 19.08 -5.30
C ARG A 61 20.98 19.93 -4.48
N GLU A 62 20.69 21.22 -4.40
CA GLU A 62 21.41 22.20 -3.58
C GLU A 62 20.57 23.47 -3.47
N ASP A 63 21.01 24.46 -2.69
CA ASP A 63 20.37 25.78 -2.69
C ASP A 63 20.85 26.62 -3.89
N ALA A 64 19.94 27.33 -4.54
CA ALA A 64 20.24 28.28 -5.61
C ALA A 64 19.57 29.62 -5.32
N VAL A 65 20.38 30.66 -5.13
CA VAL A 65 19.91 32.02 -4.87
C VAL A 65 19.23 32.58 -6.12
N GLY A 66 18.02 33.12 -5.97
CA GLY A 66 17.26 33.71 -7.08
C GLY A 66 16.50 32.69 -7.93
N ALA A 67 16.54 31.40 -7.56
CA ALA A 67 15.84 30.33 -8.28
C ALA A 67 14.31 30.43 -8.20
N GLU A 68 13.76 31.35 -7.42
CA GLU A 68 12.34 31.73 -7.45
C GLU A 68 11.99 32.62 -8.66
N THR A 69 12.96 33.33 -9.24
CA THR A 69 12.71 34.37 -10.24
C THR A 69 12.39 33.80 -11.62
N LEU A 70 11.66 34.57 -12.43
CA LEU A 70 11.24 34.15 -13.78
C LEU A 70 12.45 33.94 -14.71
N GLN A 71 13.48 34.79 -14.59
CA GLN A 71 14.63 34.83 -15.47
C GLN A 71 15.79 33.92 -15.05
N PHE A 72 15.65 33.17 -13.95
CA PHE A 72 16.67 32.23 -13.53
C PHE A 72 16.88 31.15 -14.59
N ASP A 73 18.13 30.94 -15.00
CA ASP A 73 18.51 29.93 -15.99
C ASP A 73 18.65 28.55 -15.33
N ASP A 74 17.68 27.68 -15.61
CA ASP A 74 17.65 26.29 -15.16
C ASP A 74 17.95 25.29 -16.29
N ALA A 75 18.51 25.75 -17.43
CA ALA A 75 18.78 24.89 -18.58
C ALA A 75 19.78 23.75 -18.28
N GLN A 76 20.64 23.93 -17.28
CA GLN A 76 21.60 22.92 -16.82
C GLN A 76 21.06 22.01 -15.70
N TRP A 77 19.83 22.25 -15.22
CA TRP A 77 19.22 21.43 -14.17
C TRP A 77 18.73 20.10 -14.74
N ALA A 78 18.70 19.08 -13.89
CA ALA A 78 18.22 17.77 -14.29
C ALA A 78 16.72 17.83 -14.64
N THR A 79 16.31 17.18 -15.72
CA THR A 79 14.88 16.93 -15.99
C THR A 79 14.42 15.74 -15.16
N VAL A 80 13.35 15.92 -14.38
CA VAL A 80 12.71 14.88 -13.57
C VAL A 80 11.19 14.95 -13.71
N SER A 81 10.50 13.91 -13.29
CA SER A 81 9.05 13.91 -13.11
C SER A 81 8.73 13.52 -11.67
N THR A 82 7.69 14.13 -11.09
CA THR A 82 7.20 13.72 -9.78
C THR A 82 6.30 12.48 -9.90
N PRO A 83 6.12 11.65 -8.86
CA PRO A 83 6.84 11.64 -7.59
C PRO A 83 8.37 11.55 -7.77
N HIS A 84 9.12 12.44 -7.13
CA HIS A 84 10.58 12.49 -7.19
C HIS A 84 11.19 12.67 -5.80
N THR A 85 12.15 11.81 -5.46
CA THR A 85 13.04 12.00 -4.31
C THR A 85 14.48 11.99 -4.76
N PHE A 86 15.25 12.96 -4.27
CA PHE A 86 16.70 13.01 -4.51
C PHE A 86 17.49 12.07 -3.60
N ASN A 87 16.82 11.40 -2.66
CA ASN A 87 17.42 10.40 -1.79
C ASN A 87 17.34 8.97 -2.35
N ASP A 88 16.83 8.81 -3.58
CA ASP A 88 16.86 7.52 -4.27
C ASP A 88 18.31 7.06 -4.55
N VAL A 89 19.25 8.00 -4.77
CA VAL A 89 20.67 7.73 -5.08
C VAL A 89 21.59 7.53 -3.88
N ASP A 90 21.17 7.91 -2.68
CA ASP A 90 22.03 7.93 -1.48
C ASP A 90 21.48 7.12 -0.29
N SER A 91 20.30 6.52 -0.43
CA SER A 91 19.69 5.60 0.54
C SER A 91 20.10 4.14 0.33
N PHE A 92 19.96 3.33 1.38
CA PHE A 92 20.35 1.91 1.41
C PHE A 92 21.84 1.69 1.09
N ARG A 93 22.68 2.69 1.40
CA ARG A 93 24.13 2.64 1.13
C ARG A 93 24.95 2.40 2.37
N THR A 94 24.44 2.74 3.54
CA THR A 94 25.17 2.62 4.81
C THR A 94 24.47 1.62 5.71
N ILE A 95 25.22 0.97 6.60
CA ILE A 95 24.63 0.14 7.64
C ILE A 95 23.73 1.03 8.50
N ILE A 96 22.51 0.58 8.73
CA ILE A 96 21.55 1.34 9.53
C ILE A 96 21.97 1.38 11.00
N SER A 97 21.54 2.41 11.70
CA SER A 97 21.75 2.55 13.14
C SER A 97 20.42 2.38 13.88
N HIS A 98 20.46 1.65 15.00
CA HIS A 98 19.36 1.66 15.95
C HIS A 98 19.08 3.09 16.42
N SER A 99 17.80 3.50 16.41
CA SER A 99 17.37 4.88 16.71
C SER A 99 17.95 5.97 15.79
N GLY A 100 18.51 5.60 14.64
CA GLY A 100 19.07 6.52 13.65
C GLY A 100 18.55 6.32 12.23
N GLY A 101 18.16 5.09 11.86
CA GLY A 101 17.89 4.72 10.48
C GLY A 101 19.14 4.88 9.61
N ASP A 102 18.95 5.17 8.32
CA ASP A 102 20.04 5.50 7.41
C ASP A 102 20.54 6.93 7.59
N ARG A 103 21.80 7.07 7.99
CA ARG A 103 22.46 8.35 8.25
C ARG A 103 23.32 8.85 7.09
N GLY A 104 23.39 8.10 5.99
CA GLY A 104 24.18 8.44 4.80
C GLY A 104 23.46 9.35 3.80
N THR A 105 22.20 9.72 4.06
CA THR A 105 21.36 10.47 3.12
C THR A 105 21.59 11.99 3.22
N TYR A 106 21.57 12.67 2.08
CA TYR A 106 21.62 14.13 2.00
C TYR A 106 20.37 14.74 2.64
N LYS A 107 20.63 15.65 3.59
CA LYS A 107 19.64 16.48 4.25
C LYS A 107 20.00 17.94 4.01
N GLY A 108 19.17 18.68 3.28
CA GLY A 108 19.47 20.04 2.90
C GLY A 108 18.38 20.65 2.02
N LEU A 109 18.79 21.71 1.33
CA LEU A 109 17.92 22.44 0.43
C LEU A 109 18.02 21.84 -0.98
N SER A 110 16.91 21.93 -1.70
CA SER A 110 16.84 21.59 -3.12
C SER A 110 15.79 22.45 -3.80
N TRP A 111 15.83 22.51 -5.12
CA TRP A 111 14.91 23.30 -5.91
C TRP A 111 14.30 22.49 -7.04
N TYR A 112 13.02 22.74 -7.27
CA TYR A 112 12.26 22.26 -8.40
C TYR A 112 11.72 23.48 -9.17
N ARG A 113 11.80 23.47 -10.50
CA ARG A 113 11.23 24.51 -11.35
C ARG A 113 10.42 23.88 -12.46
N LYS A 114 9.27 24.48 -12.78
CA LYS A 114 8.36 23.99 -13.81
C LYS A 114 7.88 25.15 -14.66
N HIS A 115 8.10 25.01 -15.96
CA HIS A 115 7.63 25.94 -16.98
C HIS A 115 6.34 25.39 -17.57
N PHE A 116 5.31 26.23 -17.66
CA PHE A 116 4.03 25.80 -18.22
C PHE A 116 3.24 26.98 -18.80
N LYS A 117 2.30 26.67 -19.70
CA LYS A 117 1.34 27.65 -20.23
C LYS A 117 -0.08 27.14 -20.04
N LEU A 118 -0.98 28.07 -19.72
CA LEU A 118 -2.41 27.80 -19.68
C LEU A 118 -3.08 28.47 -20.87
N PRO A 119 -3.96 27.77 -21.60
CA PRO A 119 -4.61 28.35 -22.77
C PRO A 119 -5.51 29.53 -22.37
N ALA A 120 -5.69 30.48 -23.29
CA ALA A 120 -6.52 31.67 -23.05
C ALA A 120 -7.99 31.34 -22.73
N SER A 121 -8.46 30.15 -23.12
CA SER A 121 -9.80 29.65 -22.81
C SER A 121 -10.04 29.41 -21.32
N LEU A 122 -8.99 29.26 -20.50
CA LEU A 122 -9.11 29.11 -19.05
C LEU A 122 -9.10 30.45 -18.30
N ALA A 123 -8.99 31.58 -19.00
CA ALA A 123 -9.00 32.88 -18.36
C ALA A 123 -10.32 33.11 -17.61
N GLY A 124 -10.23 33.41 -16.31
CA GLY A 124 -11.38 33.60 -15.41
C GLY A 124 -11.86 32.34 -14.70
N SER A 125 -11.29 31.17 -14.99
CA SER A 125 -11.42 29.95 -14.19
C SER A 125 -10.67 30.10 -12.85
N ARG A 126 -11.00 29.24 -11.88
CA ARG A 126 -10.17 29.08 -10.68
C ARG A 126 -9.13 28.00 -10.92
N ILE A 127 -7.88 28.31 -10.56
CA ILE A 127 -6.74 27.44 -10.77
C ILE A 127 -6.08 27.15 -9.42
N PHE A 128 -6.00 25.86 -9.08
CA PHE A 128 -5.37 25.40 -7.84
C PHE A 128 -4.22 24.44 -8.13
N LEU A 129 -3.21 24.45 -7.28
CA LEU A 129 -2.23 23.36 -7.21
C LEU A 129 -2.53 22.50 -5.99
N GLU A 130 -2.42 21.19 -6.16
CA GLU A 130 -2.39 20.20 -5.09
C GLU A 130 -1.01 19.54 -5.10
N PHE A 131 -0.29 19.65 -3.99
CA PHE A 131 0.89 18.82 -3.72
C PHE A 131 0.44 17.72 -2.77
N GLU A 132 0.41 16.46 -3.22
CA GLU A 132 -0.02 15.34 -2.36
C GLU A 132 0.98 15.06 -1.22
N GLY A 133 2.24 15.49 -1.39
CA GLY A 133 3.27 15.38 -0.37
C GLY A 133 4.62 15.93 -0.80
N MET A 134 5.25 16.65 0.12
CA MET A 134 6.59 17.18 0.03
C MET A 134 7.34 16.86 1.32
N ARG A 135 8.63 16.52 1.27
CA ARG A 135 9.39 16.19 2.49
C ARG A 135 10.62 17.07 2.64
N GLN A 136 10.80 17.78 3.75
CA GLN A 136 9.86 18.02 4.86
C GLN A 136 8.98 19.24 4.59
N ALA A 137 9.57 20.34 4.13
CA ALA A 137 8.91 21.62 3.92
C ALA A 137 9.19 22.20 2.52
N GLY A 138 8.33 23.11 2.07
CA GLY A 138 8.32 23.69 0.73
C GLY A 138 7.93 25.17 0.69
N ASP A 139 8.82 26.03 0.18
CA ASP A 139 8.42 27.36 -0.31
C ASP A 139 7.96 27.27 -1.75
N ILE A 140 6.80 27.82 -2.05
CA ILE A 140 6.20 27.75 -3.38
C ILE A 140 6.10 29.16 -3.96
N PHE A 141 6.72 29.35 -5.12
CA PHE A 141 6.74 30.61 -5.85
C PHE A 141 6.15 30.43 -7.24
N LEU A 142 5.26 31.34 -7.64
CA LEU A 142 4.77 31.42 -9.02
C LEU A 142 5.18 32.77 -9.60
N ASN A 143 5.85 32.74 -10.74
CA ASN A 143 6.29 33.94 -11.47
C ASN A 143 7.11 34.91 -10.59
N GLY A 144 7.98 34.38 -9.72
CA GLY A 144 8.79 35.17 -8.79
C GLY A 144 8.09 35.64 -7.51
N LYS A 145 6.82 35.29 -7.30
CA LYS A 145 6.06 35.67 -6.10
C LYS A 145 5.78 34.45 -5.23
N SER A 146 5.98 34.57 -3.93
CA SER A 146 5.55 33.55 -2.96
C SER A 146 4.04 33.36 -3.05
N VAL A 147 3.59 32.13 -3.22
CA VAL A 147 2.17 31.76 -3.28
C VAL A 147 1.78 30.74 -2.23
N GLY A 148 2.72 29.99 -1.65
CA GLY A 148 2.42 28.99 -0.62
C GLY A 148 3.62 28.57 0.22
N LEU A 149 3.33 27.94 1.34
CA LEU A 149 4.27 27.38 2.30
C LEU A 149 3.66 26.09 2.89
N ASP A 150 4.32 24.96 2.64
CA ASP A 150 4.03 23.64 3.23
C ASP A 150 5.15 23.31 4.23
N GLU A 151 4.83 22.90 5.46
CA GLU A 151 5.83 22.60 6.49
C GLU A 151 5.64 21.24 7.17
N ASN A 152 4.44 20.66 7.10
CA ASN A 152 4.11 19.50 7.93
C ASN A 152 4.62 18.18 7.33
N GLY A 153 4.85 18.12 6.02
CA GLY A 153 5.47 16.99 5.32
C GLY A 153 4.72 15.66 5.34
N ILE A 154 3.44 15.66 5.75
CA ILE A 154 2.57 14.47 5.83
C ILE A 154 1.37 14.61 4.90
N THR A 155 0.63 15.71 5.00
CA THR A 155 -0.68 15.85 4.34
C THR A 155 -0.57 16.59 3.01
N ALA A 156 -1.58 16.43 2.16
CA ALA A 156 -1.66 17.19 0.93
C ALA A 156 -1.83 18.70 1.22
N TYR A 157 -1.15 19.53 0.44
CA TYR A 157 -1.21 20.99 0.52
C TYR A 157 -1.86 21.56 -0.74
N GLY A 158 -2.80 22.48 -0.55
CA GLY A 158 -3.47 23.19 -1.65
C GLY A 158 -3.13 24.67 -1.69
N VAL A 159 -2.92 25.21 -2.90
CA VAL A 159 -2.73 26.65 -3.12
C VAL A 159 -3.58 27.15 -4.28
N ASP A 160 -4.25 28.28 -4.07
CA ASP A 160 -5.01 28.97 -5.11
C ASP A 160 -4.09 29.95 -5.83
N ILE A 161 -3.85 29.70 -7.12
CA ILE A 161 -2.94 30.50 -7.96
C ILE A 161 -3.68 31.34 -8.99
N SER A 162 -5.01 31.43 -8.90
CA SER A 162 -5.87 32.06 -9.90
C SER A 162 -5.46 33.50 -10.21
N ASP A 163 -5.02 34.26 -9.20
CA ASP A 163 -4.66 35.68 -9.34
C ASP A 163 -3.19 35.90 -9.73
N ALA A 164 -2.37 34.84 -9.74
CA ALA A 164 -0.93 34.90 -9.99
C ALA A 164 -0.51 34.24 -11.32
N VAL A 165 -1.35 33.36 -11.86
CA VAL A 165 -1.12 32.66 -13.12
C VAL A 165 -1.43 33.54 -14.34
N LYS A 166 -0.69 33.31 -15.42
CA LYS A 166 -0.85 33.97 -16.72
C LYS A 166 -1.47 33.01 -17.72
N PHE A 167 -2.17 33.57 -18.71
CA PHE A 167 -2.89 32.81 -19.74
C PHE A 167 -2.44 33.16 -21.16
N GLY A 168 -2.80 32.30 -22.12
CA GLY A 168 -2.49 32.44 -23.53
C GLY A 168 -1.05 32.03 -23.84
N ALA A 169 -0.35 32.81 -24.67
CA ALA A 169 1.03 32.50 -25.06
C ALA A 169 2.07 32.78 -23.95
N GLN A 170 1.64 33.32 -22.81
CA GLN A 170 2.53 33.73 -21.72
C GLN A 170 3.02 32.51 -20.91
N GLU A 171 4.30 32.51 -20.60
CA GLU A 171 4.93 31.49 -19.76
C GLU A 171 4.70 31.77 -18.28
N ASN A 172 4.40 30.70 -17.55
CA ASN A 172 4.43 30.65 -16.10
C ASN A 172 5.61 29.81 -15.62
N VAL A 173 6.24 30.26 -14.54
CA VAL A 173 7.30 29.49 -13.87
C VAL A 173 6.89 29.27 -12.42
N LEU A 174 6.67 28.00 -12.07
CA LEU A 174 6.53 27.56 -10.69
C LEU A 174 7.90 27.13 -10.18
N ALA A 175 8.33 27.67 -9.04
CA ALA A 175 9.55 27.27 -8.35
C ALA A 175 9.21 26.80 -6.94
N VAL A 176 9.80 25.69 -6.52
CA VAL A 176 9.59 25.08 -5.20
C VAL A 176 10.94 24.84 -4.55
N LYS A 177 11.19 25.50 -3.41
CA LYS A 177 12.37 25.24 -2.58
C LYS A 177 12.00 24.23 -1.50
N VAL A 178 12.62 23.06 -1.53
CA VAL A 178 12.34 21.97 -0.60
C VAL A 178 13.45 21.85 0.44
N ASP A 179 13.06 21.65 1.70
CA ASP A 179 13.96 21.43 2.83
C ASP A 179 13.60 20.12 3.56
N ASN A 180 14.51 19.13 3.53
CA ASN A 180 14.33 17.85 4.21
C ASN A 180 15.20 17.70 5.47
N ARG A 181 15.72 18.80 6.02
CA ARG A 181 16.51 18.74 7.26
C ARG A 181 15.63 18.19 8.40
N THR A 182 16.11 17.16 9.09
CA THR A 182 15.42 16.51 10.21
C THR A 182 15.12 17.48 11.37
N ASN A 183 15.84 18.59 11.47
CA ASN A 183 15.62 19.64 12.47
C ASN A 183 14.83 20.86 11.97
N TYR A 184 14.15 20.77 10.82
CA TYR A 184 13.32 21.86 10.29
C TYR A 184 12.30 22.36 11.34
N PRO A 185 12.33 23.64 11.73
CA PRO A 185 11.33 24.24 12.59
C PRO A 185 10.19 24.88 11.78
N GLU A 186 8.95 24.74 12.24
CA GLU A 186 7.83 25.54 11.75
C GLU A 186 8.17 27.03 11.87
N ARG A 187 8.10 27.78 10.77
CA ARG A 187 8.59 29.17 10.74
C ARG A 187 7.81 30.09 11.67
N ALA A 188 6.50 29.87 11.79
CA ALA A 188 5.64 30.72 12.59
C ALA A 188 5.94 30.62 14.10
N THR A 189 6.45 29.48 14.58
CA THR A 189 6.57 29.20 16.02
C THR A 189 7.97 28.81 16.47
N GLY A 190 8.86 28.44 15.54
CA GLY A 190 10.16 27.85 15.85
C GLY A 190 10.09 26.41 16.35
N THR A 191 8.91 25.79 16.39
CA THR A 191 8.70 24.44 16.92
C THR A 191 8.94 23.39 15.83
N THR A 192 9.78 22.39 16.10
CA THR A 192 9.97 21.26 15.16
C THR A 192 8.83 20.25 15.26
N PHE A 193 8.61 19.48 14.19
CA PHE A 193 7.57 18.46 14.11
C PHE A 193 8.01 17.15 14.77
N GLN A 194 7.13 16.52 15.56
CA GLN A 194 7.46 15.27 16.28
C GLN A 194 7.82 14.11 15.36
N TRP A 195 7.21 14.07 14.18
CA TRP A 195 7.35 12.98 13.21
C TRP A 195 8.49 13.20 12.21
N ASN A 196 9.09 14.39 12.13
CA ASN A 196 10.26 14.64 11.27
C ASN A 196 11.49 14.01 11.91
N ALA A 197 11.59 12.69 11.79
CA ALA A 197 12.53 11.84 12.49
C ALA A 197 12.89 10.64 11.61
N ASN A 198 14.08 10.68 11.03
CA ASN A 198 14.59 9.69 10.09
C ASN A 198 14.53 8.23 10.57
N ASP A 199 14.65 7.99 11.88
CA ASP A 199 14.64 6.65 12.45
C ASP A 199 13.27 5.97 12.41
N PHE A 200 12.17 6.74 12.48
CA PHE A 200 10.81 6.21 12.41
C PHE A 200 10.09 6.54 11.12
N ASN A 201 10.38 7.68 10.51
CA ASN A 201 9.77 8.13 9.26
C ASN A 201 10.93 8.55 8.35
N PRO A 202 11.56 7.65 7.58
CA PRO A 202 12.69 7.99 6.72
C PRO A 202 12.49 9.32 5.95
N ASP A 203 13.39 10.28 6.12
CA ASP A 203 13.21 11.65 5.61
C ASP A 203 13.67 11.77 4.14
N PHE A 204 13.06 10.98 3.24
CA PHE A 204 13.32 11.01 1.79
C PHE A 204 12.83 12.33 1.20
N GLY A 205 13.73 13.29 1.00
CA GLY A 205 13.41 14.64 0.60
C GLY A 205 12.89 14.77 -0.83
N GLY A 206 12.15 15.85 -1.09
CA GLY A 206 11.64 16.19 -2.41
C GLY A 206 10.11 16.24 -2.50
N ILE A 207 9.63 16.55 -3.71
CA ILE A 207 8.21 16.44 -4.10
C ILE A 207 7.94 14.97 -4.43
N HIS A 208 7.78 14.18 -3.38
CA HIS A 208 7.86 12.72 -3.40
C HIS A 208 6.50 12.04 -3.59
N ARG A 209 5.44 12.80 -3.92
CA ARG A 209 4.11 12.34 -4.32
C ARG A 209 3.62 13.16 -5.51
N HIS A 210 2.40 12.95 -5.97
CA HIS A 210 1.88 13.66 -7.12
C HIS A 210 1.72 15.17 -6.91
N VAL A 211 1.81 15.90 -8.01
CA VAL A 211 1.34 17.28 -8.14
C VAL A 211 0.21 17.31 -9.16
N TRP A 212 -0.88 17.99 -8.81
CA TRP A 212 -2.03 18.17 -9.68
C TRP A 212 -2.35 19.64 -9.88
N LEU A 213 -2.73 20.00 -11.11
CA LEU A 213 -3.31 21.29 -11.43
C LEU A 213 -4.82 21.11 -11.59
N HIS A 214 -5.60 21.80 -10.75
CA HIS A 214 -7.05 21.75 -10.78
C HIS A 214 -7.60 23.03 -11.41
N VAL A 215 -8.48 22.86 -12.40
CA VAL A 215 -9.23 23.92 -13.04
C VAL A 215 -10.68 23.79 -12.61
N THR A 216 -11.34 24.88 -12.24
CA THR A 216 -12.80 24.88 -11.99
C THR A 216 -13.46 26.13 -12.57
N GLY A 217 -14.79 26.09 -12.68
CA GLY A 217 -15.60 27.30 -12.86
C GLY A 217 -15.55 28.21 -11.63
N LYS A 218 -16.36 29.29 -11.67
CA LYS A 218 -16.42 30.27 -10.57
C LYS A 218 -17.36 29.89 -9.43
N ILE A 219 -18.35 29.04 -9.69
CA ILE A 219 -19.15 28.38 -8.66
C ILE A 219 -18.76 26.92 -8.71
N TYR A 220 -18.13 26.42 -7.65
CA TYR A 220 -17.45 25.14 -7.68
C TYR A 220 -17.50 24.41 -6.35
N GLN A 221 -17.42 23.09 -6.43
CA GLN A 221 -17.22 22.18 -5.31
C GLN A 221 -15.75 22.28 -4.87
N THR A 222 -15.49 22.55 -3.60
CA THR A 222 -14.13 22.81 -3.14
C THR A 222 -13.26 21.54 -3.18
N LEU A 223 -11.93 21.69 -3.14
CA LEU A 223 -11.01 20.56 -3.01
C LEU A 223 -10.93 20.12 -1.54
N PRO A 224 -10.68 18.83 -1.22
CA PRO A 224 -10.53 18.36 0.15
C PRO A 224 -9.14 18.70 0.75
N LEU A 225 -8.62 19.90 0.48
CA LEU A 225 -7.29 20.37 0.85
C LEU A 225 -7.39 21.38 1.99
N TYR A 226 -7.57 20.87 3.21
CA TYR A 226 -7.73 21.75 4.36
C TYR A 226 -6.43 22.52 4.67
N TYR A 227 -5.28 21.86 4.52
CA TYR A 227 -3.99 22.55 4.67
C TYR A 227 -3.72 23.40 3.42
N GLY A 228 -3.68 24.72 3.61
CA GLY A 228 -3.53 25.72 2.55
C GLY A 228 -4.82 26.38 2.09
N LEU A 229 -5.87 25.62 1.73
CA LEU A 229 -7.14 26.20 1.22
C LEU A 229 -8.27 26.30 2.25
N GLU A 230 -8.15 25.61 3.39
CA GLU A 230 -9.21 25.52 4.42
C GLU A 230 -10.56 25.07 3.83
N THR A 231 -10.51 24.06 2.97
CA THR A 231 -11.69 23.49 2.31
C THR A 231 -11.83 22.00 2.58
N THR A 232 -13.06 21.50 2.47
CA THR A 232 -13.43 20.12 2.86
C THR A 232 -13.84 19.24 1.68
N GLY A 233 -14.12 19.84 0.53
CA GLY A 233 -14.62 19.15 -0.66
C GLY A 233 -15.86 18.30 -0.43
N VAL A 234 -15.90 17.16 -1.13
CA VAL A 234 -17.04 16.23 -1.16
C VAL A 234 -16.88 15.15 -0.08
N TYR A 235 -17.96 14.88 0.66
CA TYR A 235 -18.07 13.77 1.60
C TYR A 235 -19.19 12.83 1.16
N VAL A 236 -18.85 11.56 0.92
CA VAL A 236 -19.78 10.52 0.49
C VAL A 236 -19.88 9.47 1.58
N TYR A 237 -21.10 9.20 2.04
CA TYR A 237 -21.35 8.17 3.05
C TYR A 237 -22.67 7.44 2.78
N SER A 238 -22.84 6.30 3.45
CA SER A 238 -24.03 5.47 3.31
C SER A 238 -24.55 5.01 4.66
N GLY A 239 -25.87 4.89 4.78
CA GLY A 239 -26.57 4.46 5.99
C GLY A 239 -27.78 3.58 5.67
N ASN A 240 -28.58 3.27 6.70
CA ASN A 240 -29.82 2.50 6.57
C ASN A 240 -29.68 1.17 5.79
N PHE A 241 -28.58 0.45 6.02
CA PHE A 241 -28.27 -0.78 5.31
C PHE A 241 -29.28 -1.91 5.56
N ASP A 242 -29.77 -2.52 4.47
CA ASP A 242 -30.36 -3.87 4.46
C ASP A 242 -29.46 -4.77 3.61
N ILE A 243 -28.51 -5.43 4.27
CA ILE A 243 -27.49 -6.25 3.60
C ILE A 243 -28.12 -7.42 2.83
N ALA A 244 -29.19 -8.02 3.36
CA ALA A 244 -29.85 -9.16 2.73
C ALA A 244 -30.59 -8.74 1.46
N LYS A 245 -31.26 -7.58 1.47
CA LYS A 245 -31.94 -7.02 0.29
C LYS A 245 -31.03 -6.21 -0.63
N LYS A 246 -29.76 -6.03 -0.27
CA LYS A 246 -28.78 -5.22 -1.01
C LYS A 246 -29.23 -3.77 -1.18
N LEU A 247 -29.72 -3.18 -0.08
CA LEU A 247 -30.18 -1.79 -0.03
C LEU A 247 -29.32 -0.96 0.93
N ALA A 248 -29.13 0.31 0.61
CA ALA A 248 -28.60 1.34 1.50
C ALA A 248 -29.11 2.70 1.04
N ASP A 249 -29.07 3.69 1.91
CA ASP A 249 -29.20 5.09 1.51
C ASP A 249 -27.80 5.67 1.32
N VAL A 250 -27.62 6.47 0.27
CA VAL A 250 -26.37 7.18 -0.02
C VAL A 250 -26.64 8.67 0.13
N THR A 251 -25.75 9.35 0.85
CA THR A 251 -25.75 10.80 1.01
C THR A 251 -24.43 11.35 0.54
N VAL A 252 -24.50 12.49 -0.14
CA VAL A 252 -23.34 13.28 -0.51
C VAL A 252 -23.50 14.69 0.02
N GLU A 253 -22.47 15.16 0.72
CA GLU A 253 -22.30 16.54 1.13
C GLU A 253 -21.18 17.16 0.32
N SER A 254 -21.44 18.30 -0.31
CA SER A 254 -20.44 19.03 -1.08
C SER A 254 -20.29 20.43 -0.50
N GLN A 255 -19.07 20.77 -0.08
CA GLN A 255 -18.76 22.16 0.23
C GLN A 255 -18.59 22.91 -1.09
N VAL A 256 -19.44 23.93 -1.31
CA VAL A 256 -19.48 24.75 -2.51
C VAL A 256 -19.00 26.15 -2.18
N LYS A 257 -18.27 26.77 -3.11
CA LYS A 257 -17.88 28.17 -3.05
C LYS A 257 -18.43 28.92 -4.26
N ASN A 258 -19.00 30.09 -4.01
CA ASN A 258 -19.35 31.06 -5.05
C ASN A 258 -18.25 32.14 -5.13
N ALA A 259 -17.54 32.18 -6.25
CA ALA A 259 -16.53 33.19 -6.58
C ALA A 259 -16.86 33.87 -7.93
N SER A 260 -18.15 33.95 -8.27
CA SER A 260 -18.62 34.47 -9.56
C SER A 260 -18.61 35.99 -9.65
N GLY A 261 -18.74 36.68 -8.51
CA GLY A 261 -19.02 38.10 -8.38
C GLY A 261 -20.50 38.42 -8.17
N ASP A 262 -21.40 37.45 -8.38
CA ASP A 262 -22.85 37.62 -8.37
C ASP A 262 -23.54 36.67 -7.39
N ARG A 263 -24.79 36.98 -7.02
CA ARG A 263 -25.66 36.04 -6.32
C ARG A 263 -26.11 34.94 -7.29
N ALA A 264 -26.10 33.69 -6.84
CA ALA A 264 -26.59 32.56 -7.62
C ALA A 264 -27.35 31.56 -6.75
N THR A 265 -28.42 30.97 -7.28
CA THR A 265 -29.10 29.82 -6.70
C THR A 265 -28.41 28.55 -7.21
N VAL A 266 -27.76 27.80 -6.31
CA VAL A 266 -26.96 26.63 -6.65
C VAL A 266 -27.67 25.36 -6.20
N GLU A 267 -27.90 24.43 -7.13
CA GLU A 267 -28.50 23.11 -6.90
C GLU A 267 -27.42 22.02 -6.95
N LEU A 268 -27.48 21.07 -6.02
CA LEU A 268 -26.65 19.86 -6.04
C LEU A 268 -27.50 18.63 -6.38
N SER A 269 -26.99 17.78 -7.26
CA SER A 269 -27.47 16.41 -7.47
C SER A 269 -26.27 15.47 -7.55
N ALA A 270 -26.49 14.16 -7.46
CA ALA A 270 -25.42 13.19 -7.66
C ALA A 270 -25.89 11.91 -8.34
N VAL A 271 -24.95 11.19 -8.96
CA VAL A 271 -25.20 9.93 -9.66
C VAL A 271 -24.18 8.89 -9.18
N VAL A 272 -24.66 7.70 -8.83
CA VAL A 272 -23.81 6.55 -8.48
C VAL A 272 -23.71 5.64 -9.69
N VAL A 273 -22.47 5.37 -10.11
CA VAL A 273 -22.11 4.61 -11.31
C VAL A 273 -21.28 3.40 -10.92
N ASP A 274 -21.63 2.24 -11.47
CA ASP A 274 -20.94 0.99 -11.20
C ASP A 274 -19.62 0.86 -11.99
N ALA A 275 -18.80 -0.14 -11.67
CA ALA A 275 -17.50 -0.35 -12.31
C ALA A 275 -17.58 -0.63 -13.83
N SER A 276 -18.76 -0.95 -14.37
CA SER A 276 -19.01 -1.10 -15.81
C SER A 276 -19.50 0.19 -16.48
N GLY A 277 -19.60 1.28 -15.72
CA GLY A 277 -20.05 2.58 -16.19
C GLY A 277 -21.57 2.74 -16.23
N ARG A 278 -22.36 1.88 -15.58
CA ARG A 278 -23.83 1.98 -15.58
C ARG A 278 -24.32 2.81 -14.41
N LEU A 279 -25.31 3.68 -14.66
CA LEU A 279 -26.03 4.40 -13.60
C LEU A 279 -26.83 3.40 -12.75
N ILE A 280 -26.60 3.40 -11.44
CA ILE A 280 -27.31 2.54 -10.47
C ILE A 280 -28.22 3.34 -9.53
N ALA A 281 -27.87 4.59 -9.22
CA ALA A 281 -28.70 5.48 -8.43
C ALA A 281 -28.53 6.94 -8.83
N GLN A 282 -29.58 7.74 -8.61
CA GLN A 282 -29.57 9.19 -8.72
C GLN A 282 -30.03 9.76 -7.38
N LEU A 283 -29.29 10.76 -6.90
CA LEU A 283 -29.48 11.41 -5.61
C LEU A 283 -29.90 12.86 -5.91
N GLU A 284 -31.00 13.28 -5.31
CA GLU A 284 -31.53 14.64 -5.48
C GLU A 284 -31.15 15.47 -4.24
N GLY A 285 -30.82 16.73 -4.46
CA GLY A 285 -30.42 17.65 -3.40
C GLY A 285 -31.22 18.94 -3.41
N ASN A 286 -30.93 19.78 -2.43
CA ASN A 286 -31.55 21.09 -2.29
C ASN A 286 -30.84 22.15 -3.12
N SER A 287 -31.53 23.25 -3.41
CA SER A 287 -30.94 24.48 -3.91
C SER A 287 -30.63 25.46 -2.77
N VAL A 288 -29.54 26.20 -2.87
CA VAL A 288 -29.14 27.23 -1.90
C VAL A 288 -28.81 28.53 -2.64
N ASP A 289 -29.37 29.65 -2.17
CA ASP A 289 -29.00 30.97 -2.65
C ASP A 289 -27.67 31.39 -2.01
N MET A 290 -26.64 31.58 -2.84
CA MET A 290 -25.31 31.94 -2.39
C MET A 290 -24.94 33.36 -2.84
N VAL A 291 -24.38 34.16 -1.95
CA VAL A 291 -23.77 35.44 -2.30
C VAL A 291 -22.29 35.27 -2.70
N GLU A 292 -21.70 36.33 -3.25
CA GLU A 292 -20.28 36.32 -3.62
C GLU A 292 -19.39 36.04 -2.40
N GLY A 293 -18.38 35.19 -2.59
CA GLY A 293 -17.42 34.77 -1.59
C GLY A 293 -17.93 33.72 -0.59
N GLU A 294 -19.22 33.40 -0.62
CA GLU A 294 -19.82 32.45 0.32
C GLU A 294 -19.30 31.02 0.11
N LYS A 295 -19.09 30.32 1.23
CA LYS A 295 -18.74 28.88 1.28
C LYS A 295 -19.79 28.17 2.14
N THR A 296 -20.50 27.21 1.57
CA THR A 296 -21.56 26.46 2.27
C THR A 296 -21.53 24.98 1.91
N VAL A 297 -22.20 24.14 2.71
CA VAL A 297 -22.35 22.71 2.40
C VAL A 297 -23.75 22.48 1.85
N ILE A 298 -23.84 21.84 0.69
CA ILE A 298 -25.10 21.42 0.06
C ILE A 298 -25.15 19.89 0.08
N THR A 299 -26.34 19.33 0.29
CA THR A 299 -26.55 17.88 0.44
C THR A 299 -27.47 17.34 -0.65
N ALA A 300 -27.15 16.15 -1.15
CA ALA A 300 -28.02 15.33 -1.99
C ALA A 300 -28.07 13.89 -1.44
N SER A 301 -29.24 13.23 -1.51
CA SER A 301 -29.40 11.87 -1.01
C SER A 301 -30.39 11.04 -1.82
N GLY A 302 -30.33 9.73 -1.65
CA GLY A 302 -31.19 8.78 -2.37
C GLY A 302 -30.85 7.32 -2.08
N GLY A 303 -31.78 6.43 -2.40
CA GLY A 303 -31.63 4.98 -2.15
C GLY A 303 -30.80 4.28 -3.21
N LEU A 304 -29.84 3.46 -2.78
CA LEU A 304 -29.07 2.53 -3.59
C LEU A 304 -29.69 1.14 -3.55
N LYS A 305 -30.09 0.62 -4.71
CA LYS A 305 -30.68 -0.73 -4.86
C LYS A 305 -29.69 -1.67 -5.54
N ASN A 306 -29.80 -2.96 -5.24
CA ASN A 306 -28.91 -4.00 -5.77
C ASN A 306 -27.43 -3.70 -5.52
N ALA A 307 -27.12 -3.08 -4.36
CA ALA A 307 -25.78 -2.71 -3.98
C ALA A 307 -24.82 -3.92 -3.93
N ARG A 308 -23.60 -3.73 -4.43
CA ARG A 308 -22.47 -4.61 -4.21
C ARG A 308 -21.58 -3.92 -3.18
N PHE A 309 -21.70 -4.35 -1.92
CA PHE A 309 -21.03 -3.72 -0.81
C PHE A 309 -19.54 -4.06 -0.79
N TRP A 310 -18.72 -3.07 -0.43
CA TRP A 310 -17.29 -3.25 -0.26
C TRP A 310 -17.01 -4.17 0.96
N SER A 311 -16.13 -5.15 0.79
CA SER A 311 -15.56 -5.97 1.86
C SER A 311 -14.11 -6.37 1.52
N VAL A 312 -13.43 -7.08 2.43
CA VAL A 312 -12.06 -7.59 2.18
C VAL A 312 -12.01 -8.74 1.16
N GLU A 313 -13.15 -9.39 0.90
CA GLU A 313 -13.32 -10.42 -0.13
C GLU A 313 -13.88 -9.87 -1.44
N ASP A 314 -14.70 -8.82 -1.36
CA ASP A 314 -15.29 -8.15 -2.51
C ASP A 314 -15.08 -6.62 -2.40
N PRO A 315 -13.88 -6.11 -2.73
CA PRO A 315 -13.52 -4.71 -2.56
C PRO A 315 -14.13 -3.81 -3.65
N TYR A 316 -15.45 -3.91 -3.85
CA TYR A 316 -16.15 -3.22 -4.92
C TYR A 316 -16.21 -1.70 -4.71
N LEU A 317 -15.87 -0.96 -5.77
CA LEU A 317 -15.86 0.50 -5.79
C LEU A 317 -16.84 1.01 -6.85
N TYR A 318 -17.48 2.12 -6.54
CA TYR A 318 -18.36 2.91 -7.39
C TYR A 318 -17.69 4.24 -7.71
N ASP A 319 -18.11 4.85 -8.82
CA ASP A 319 -17.91 6.27 -9.07
C ASP A 319 -19.16 7.04 -8.66
N VAL A 320 -18.98 8.11 -7.89
CA VAL A 320 -20.04 9.04 -7.48
C VAL A 320 -19.75 10.38 -8.13
N TYR A 321 -20.60 10.77 -9.08
CA TYR A 321 -20.52 12.06 -9.77
C TYR A 321 -21.46 13.04 -9.07
N THR A 322 -20.92 14.11 -8.50
CA THR A 322 -21.72 15.23 -7.96
C THR A 322 -21.79 16.34 -8.98
N VAL A 323 -23.00 16.87 -9.22
CA VAL A 323 -23.29 17.83 -10.27
C VAL A 323 -23.89 19.09 -9.66
N LEU A 324 -23.22 20.23 -9.84
CA LEU A 324 -23.76 21.54 -9.50
C LEU A 324 -24.46 22.17 -10.70
N LYS A 325 -25.63 22.77 -10.45
CA LYS A 325 -26.35 23.56 -11.44
C LYS A 325 -26.68 24.96 -10.92
N VAL A 326 -26.72 25.92 -11.84
CA VAL A 326 -27.27 27.26 -11.63
C VAL A 326 -28.21 27.55 -12.78
N ASP A 327 -29.45 27.95 -12.49
CA ASP A 327 -30.51 28.16 -13.49
C ASP A 327 -30.67 26.98 -14.47
N GLY A 328 -30.58 25.75 -13.94
CA GLY A 328 -30.67 24.51 -14.72
C GLY A 328 -29.43 24.17 -15.57
N LYS A 329 -28.38 25.01 -15.58
CA LYS A 329 -27.14 24.77 -16.32
C LYS A 329 -26.07 24.16 -15.40
N VAL A 330 -25.39 23.12 -15.87
CA VAL A 330 -24.27 22.52 -15.15
C VAL A 330 -23.09 23.50 -15.09
N VAL A 331 -22.60 23.77 -13.88
CA VAL A 331 -21.46 24.66 -13.63
C VAL A 331 -20.25 23.94 -13.07
N ASP A 332 -20.43 22.75 -12.50
CA ASP A 332 -19.34 21.93 -11.99
C ASP A 332 -19.77 20.47 -11.85
N VAL A 333 -18.82 19.55 -12.04
CA VAL A 333 -18.99 18.10 -11.88
C VAL A 333 -17.73 17.55 -11.26
N GLU A 334 -17.84 16.88 -10.11
CA GLU A 334 -16.74 16.25 -9.38
C GLU A 334 -16.97 14.74 -9.32
N ARG A 335 -15.90 13.94 -9.41
CA ARG A 335 -15.96 12.47 -9.36
C ARG A 335 -15.22 11.98 -8.12
N SER A 336 -15.94 11.30 -7.23
CA SER A 336 -15.36 10.56 -6.11
C SER A 336 -15.47 9.05 -6.34
N THR A 337 -14.37 8.32 -6.22
CA THR A 337 -14.40 6.83 -6.23
C THR A 337 -14.43 6.33 -4.79
N THR A 338 -15.44 5.54 -4.43
CA THR A 338 -15.62 5.00 -3.07
C THR A 338 -16.38 3.67 -3.05
N GLY A 339 -16.41 2.98 -1.91
CA GLY A 339 -17.16 1.75 -1.70
C GLY A 339 -18.16 1.92 -0.54
N PHE A 340 -19.34 1.32 -0.67
CA PHE A 340 -20.36 1.36 0.38
C PHE A 340 -20.28 0.10 1.22
N ARG A 341 -20.22 0.24 2.54
CA ARG A 341 -20.17 -0.89 3.47
C ARG A 341 -20.72 -0.49 4.81
N LYS A 342 -21.28 -1.47 5.52
CA LYS A 342 -21.62 -1.32 6.94
C LYS A 342 -20.45 -1.81 7.80
N ALA A 343 -19.89 -0.98 8.66
CA ALA A 343 -18.89 -1.35 9.66
C ALA A 343 -19.46 -1.29 11.08
N GLU A 344 -19.19 -2.33 11.87
CA GLU A 344 -19.50 -2.36 13.30
C GLU A 344 -18.27 -2.81 14.08
N PHE A 345 -18.03 -2.16 15.22
CA PHE A 345 -16.92 -2.45 16.13
C PHE A 345 -17.51 -2.91 17.46
N LYS A 346 -17.22 -4.15 17.84
CA LYS A 346 -17.83 -4.78 19.01
C LYS A 346 -16.77 -5.12 20.04
N GLY A 347 -17.16 -5.12 21.31
CA GLY A 347 -16.41 -5.74 22.39
C GLY A 347 -16.95 -7.13 22.74
N GLY A 348 -16.26 -7.79 23.66
CA GLY A 348 -16.70 -9.01 24.32
C GLY A 348 -15.93 -10.25 23.89
N ALA A 349 -15.77 -11.18 24.82
CA ALA A 349 -15.19 -12.48 24.50
C ALA A 349 -16.09 -13.26 23.52
N GLY A 350 -15.52 -13.78 22.44
CA GLY A 350 -16.24 -14.50 21.38
C GLY A 350 -16.95 -13.60 20.35
N THR A 351 -17.24 -12.34 20.71
CA THR A 351 -18.11 -11.44 19.92
C THR A 351 -17.46 -10.11 19.54
N GLY A 352 -16.30 -9.79 20.11
CA GLY A 352 -15.60 -8.55 19.84
C GLY A 352 -14.90 -8.54 18.49
N GLY A 353 -14.46 -7.36 18.05
CA GLY A 353 -13.73 -7.14 16.80
C GLY A 353 -14.53 -6.39 15.75
N VAL A 354 -14.12 -6.57 14.49
CA VAL A 354 -14.65 -5.83 13.34
C VAL A 354 -15.67 -6.68 12.61
N TYR A 355 -16.79 -6.08 12.24
CA TYR A 355 -17.80 -6.68 11.39
C TYR A 355 -18.02 -5.82 10.15
N LEU A 356 -17.90 -6.42 8.97
CA LEU A 356 -18.23 -5.79 7.69
C LEU A 356 -19.45 -6.46 7.09
N ASN A 357 -20.48 -5.66 6.77
CA ASN A 357 -21.72 -6.16 6.17
C ASN A 357 -22.34 -7.32 6.98
N GLY A 358 -22.27 -7.24 8.30
CA GLY A 358 -22.76 -8.25 9.25
C GLY A 358 -21.85 -9.48 9.42
N LYS A 359 -20.70 -9.56 8.75
CA LYS A 359 -19.74 -10.67 8.86
C LYS A 359 -18.54 -10.28 9.70
N PHE A 360 -18.15 -11.14 10.64
CA PHE A 360 -16.92 -10.96 11.42
C PHE A 360 -15.69 -11.04 10.50
N VAL A 361 -14.76 -10.11 10.69
CA VAL A 361 -13.48 -10.05 10.00
C VAL A 361 -12.36 -10.08 11.02
N TYR A 362 -11.61 -11.19 11.07
CA TYR A 362 -10.36 -11.21 11.82
C TYR A 362 -9.29 -10.45 11.04
N LEU A 363 -8.67 -9.47 11.69
CA LEU A 363 -7.64 -8.64 11.06
C LEU A 363 -6.29 -9.38 11.13
N LYS A 364 -5.73 -9.69 9.97
CA LYS A 364 -4.45 -10.39 9.84
C LYS A 364 -3.59 -9.66 8.82
N GLY A 365 -2.43 -9.16 9.24
CA GLY A 365 -1.54 -8.46 8.32
C GLY A 365 -0.36 -7.79 9.01
N PHE A 366 -0.10 -6.53 8.63
CA PHE A 366 1.23 -5.94 8.83
C PHE A 366 1.18 -4.51 9.34
N ALA A 367 2.26 -4.05 9.97
CA ALA A 367 2.48 -2.64 10.28
C ALA A 367 3.61 -2.10 9.40
N GLN A 368 3.33 -1.20 8.47
CA GLN A 368 4.27 -0.75 7.44
C GLN A 368 4.65 0.71 7.63
N ARG A 369 5.92 1.07 7.39
CA ARG A 369 6.34 2.48 7.36
C ARG A 369 5.64 3.18 6.20
N SER A 370 5.18 4.40 6.43
CA SER A 370 4.38 5.15 5.45
C SER A 370 5.20 5.71 4.28
N SER A 371 6.52 5.69 4.41
CA SER A 371 7.44 5.90 3.29
C SER A 371 7.35 4.79 2.25
N ASP A 372 6.95 3.57 2.66
CA ASP A 372 6.86 2.35 1.84
C ASP A 372 7.97 2.20 0.79
N GLU A 373 9.19 2.58 1.15
CA GLU A 373 10.26 2.85 0.21
C GLU A 373 10.77 1.61 -0.51
N TRP A 374 11.31 1.81 -1.71
CA TRP A 374 12.01 0.79 -2.49
C TRP A 374 13.50 1.11 -2.58
N ALA A 375 14.36 0.10 -2.37
CA ALA A 375 15.79 0.31 -2.53
C ALA A 375 16.13 0.71 -3.98
N GLY A 376 16.85 1.82 -4.13
CA GLY A 376 17.15 2.44 -5.43
C GLY A 376 16.11 3.42 -5.96
N LEU A 377 14.90 3.50 -5.37
CA LEU A 377 13.84 4.44 -5.77
C LEU A 377 13.37 5.36 -4.62
N GLY A 378 13.68 5.02 -3.37
CA GLY A 378 13.16 5.71 -2.20
C GLY A 378 11.63 5.57 -2.11
N GLN A 379 10.96 6.61 -1.59
CA GLN A 379 9.50 6.63 -1.43
C GLN A 379 8.74 7.14 -2.67
N ALA A 380 9.44 7.46 -3.77
CA ALA A 380 8.89 8.11 -4.95
C ALA A 380 8.96 7.18 -6.17
N TYR A 381 7.89 6.40 -6.36
CA TYR A 381 7.77 5.41 -7.43
C TYR A 381 6.33 5.37 -7.98
N PRO A 382 6.09 4.75 -9.15
CA PRO A 382 4.81 4.83 -9.85
C PRO A 382 3.65 4.08 -9.17
N ASP A 383 2.41 4.54 -9.41
CA ASP A 383 1.16 3.97 -8.89
C ASP A 383 1.05 2.45 -8.97
N TRP A 384 1.40 1.86 -10.12
CA TRP A 384 1.27 0.41 -10.33
C TRP A 384 2.16 -0.40 -9.37
N MET A 385 3.24 0.18 -8.84
CA MET A 385 4.09 -0.49 -7.85
C MET A 385 3.47 -0.48 -6.43
N HIS A 386 2.64 0.51 -6.11
CA HIS A 386 1.83 0.48 -4.88
C HIS A 386 0.77 -0.63 -4.96
N ASP A 387 0.12 -0.77 -6.13
CA ASP A 387 -0.76 -1.90 -6.41
C ASP A 387 -0.01 -3.24 -6.37
N PHE A 388 1.24 -3.29 -6.83
CA PHE A 388 2.08 -4.47 -6.73
C PHE A 388 2.29 -4.89 -5.27
N THR A 389 2.61 -3.95 -4.37
CA THR A 389 2.73 -4.21 -2.93
C THR A 389 1.39 -4.68 -2.34
N ALA A 390 0.28 -3.99 -2.62
CA ALA A 390 -1.05 -4.37 -2.14
C ALA A 390 -1.47 -5.77 -2.63
N ASN A 391 -1.17 -6.10 -3.88
CA ASN A 391 -1.41 -7.42 -4.44
C ASN A 391 -0.59 -8.50 -3.73
N MET A 392 0.67 -8.25 -3.38
CA MET A 392 1.48 -9.21 -2.62
C MET A 392 0.92 -9.43 -1.20
N ILE A 393 0.44 -8.38 -0.53
CA ILE A 393 -0.22 -8.50 0.78
C ILE A 393 -1.46 -9.39 0.68
N ARG A 394 -2.29 -9.20 -0.36
CA ARG A 394 -3.46 -10.07 -0.59
C ARG A 394 -3.08 -11.48 -1.04
N ALA A 395 -2.01 -11.63 -1.82
CA ALA A 395 -1.53 -12.93 -2.27
C ALA A 395 -0.98 -13.79 -1.13
N CYS A 396 -0.58 -13.20 0.01
CA CYS A 396 -0.35 -13.92 1.26
C CYS A 396 -1.55 -13.86 2.24
N HIS A 397 -2.75 -13.54 1.74
CA HIS A 397 -4.03 -13.47 2.45
C HIS A 397 -4.13 -12.43 3.57
N GLY A 398 -3.18 -11.49 3.68
CA GLY A 398 -3.25 -10.38 4.64
C GLY A 398 -4.35 -9.40 4.25
N ASN A 399 -5.22 -9.02 5.17
CA ASN A 399 -6.38 -8.15 4.95
C ASN A 399 -6.35 -6.87 5.79
N TYR A 400 -5.22 -6.58 6.43
CA TYR A 400 -5.05 -5.48 7.37
C TYR A 400 -3.66 -4.87 7.25
N ILE A 401 -3.59 -3.53 7.26
CA ILE A 401 -2.35 -2.79 7.34
C ILE A 401 -2.47 -1.63 8.33
N ARG A 402 -1.48 -1.47 9.18
CA ARG A 402 -1.29 -0.26 9.98
C ARG A 402 -0.17 0.57 9.36
N TRP A 403 -0.43 1.84 9.08
CA TRP A 403 0.61 2.77 8.66
C TRP A 403 1.37 3.30 9.86
N MET A 404 2.69 3.37 9.74
CA MET A 404 3.61 3.79 10.79
C MET A 404 4.44 5.01 10.33
N HIS A 405 4.57 6.09 11.10
CA HIS A 405 3.58 6.56 12.09
C HIS A 405 2.98 7.90 11.67
N VAL A 406 2.90 8.09 10.35
CA VAL A 406 2.27 9.24 9.70
C VAL A 406 1.22 8.75 8.71
N SER A 407 0.31 9.62 8.29
CA SER A 407 -0.70 9.24 7.31
C SER A 407 -0.07 8.65 6.03
N PRO A 408 -0.71 7.65 5.40
CA PRO A 408 -0.20 7.04 4.18
C PRO A 408 -0.20 8.02 3.00
N GLN A 409 0.46 7.65 1.92
CA GLN A 409 0.29 8.33 0.64
C GLN A 409 -1.13 8.07 0.10
N LYS A 410 -1.65 8.98 -0.75
CA LYS A 410 -2.98 8.81 -1.34
C LYS A 410 -3.09 7.52 -2.14
N VAL A 411 -2.07 7.27 -2.97
CA VAL A 411 -1.97 6.09 -3.83
C VAL A 411 -1.93 4.78 -3.03
N ASP A 412 -1.21 4.74 -1.92
CA ASP A 412 -1.17 3.59 -1.02
C ASP A 412 -2.55 3.31 -0.42
N ALA A 413 -3.20 4.33 0.13
CA ALA A 413 -4.52 4.17 0.72
C ALA A 413 -5.55 3.70 -0.30
N ASP A 414 -5.48 4.21 -1.53
CA ASP A 414 -6.38 3.82 -2.61
C ASP A 414 -6.08 2.40 -3.12
N ALA A 415 -4.82 1.99 -3.17
CA ALA A 415 -4.44 0.61 -3.50
C ALA A 415 -5.02 -0.36 -2.47
N MET A 416 -4.86 -0.09 -1.17
CA MET A 416 -5.45 -0.93 -0.12
C MET A 416 -6.99 -1.01 -0.23
N ALA A 417 -7.66 0.08 -0.62
CA ALA A 417 -9.11 0.06 -0.90
C ALA A 417 -9.49 -0.84 -2.07
N ARG A 418 -8.74 -0.76 -3.18
CA ARG A 418 -8.94 -1.59 -4.37
C ARG A 418 -8.71 -3.08 -4.10
N TYR A 419 -7.76 -3.41 -3.23
CA TYR A 419 -7.35 -4.79 -2.93
C TYR A 419 -8.05 -5.40 -1.70
N GLY A 420 -8.91 -4.66 -1.00
CA GLY A 420 -9.64 -5.18 0.15
C GLY A 420 -8.77 -5.35 1.40
N VAL A 421 -7.89 -4.38 1.67
CA VAL A 421 -7.04 -4.33 2.87
C VAL A 421 -7.52 -3.22 3.79
N ILE A 422 -8.00 -3.57 4.99
CA ILE A 422 -8.41 -2.62 6.02
C ILE A 422 -7.20 -1.84 6.55
N GLN A 423 -7.37 -0.55 6.82
CA GLN A 423 -6.27 0.34 7.19
C GLN A 423 -6.46 1.02 8.54
N VAL A 424 -5.34 1.20 9.24
CA VAL A 424 -5.17 2.23 10.28
C VAL A 424 -4.42 3.41 9.69
N CYS A 425 -5.02 4.60 9.78
CA CYS A 425 -4.44 5.86 9.35
C CYS A 425 -4.09 6.72 10.58
N PRO A 426 -2.79 6.86 10.94
CA PRO A 426 -2.38 7.77 12.00
C PRO A 426 -2.36 9.22 11.50
N ALA A 427 -2.31 10.17 12.44
CA ALA A 427 -1.98 11.56 12.14
C ALA A 427 -0.48 11.69 11.79
N GLY A 428 0.32 12.17 12.74
CA GLY A 428 1.76 12.20 12.69
C GLY A 428 2.37 12.02 14.07
N ASP A 429 3.23 11.02 14.21
CA ASP A 429 3.97 10.74 15.45
C ASP A 429 5.35 10.14 15.14
N LYS A 430 6.18 10.12 16.17
CA LYS A 430 7.31 9.21 16.31
C LYS A 430 6.92 8.16 17.37
N GLU A 431 7.00 8.53 18.65
CA GLU A 431 6.63 7.67 19.78
C GLU A 431 6.51 8.50 21.06
N ALA A 432 5.75 9.61 21.03
CA ALA A 432 5.57 10.45 22.23
C ALA A 432 4.19 11.11 22.29
N ASP A 433 3.67 11.27 23.51
CA ASP A 433 2.55 12.17 23.77
C ASP A 433 3.07 13.61 23.95
N THR A 434 3.28 14.28 22.82
CA THR A 434 3.78 15.65 22.80
C THR A 434 2.78 16.63 23.38
N GLN A 435 3.26 17.75 23.90
CA GLN A 435 2.46 18.81 24.50
C GLN A 435 2.58 20.12 23.70
N GLY A 436 1.70 21.09 23.94
CA GLY A 436 1.76 22.42 23.34
C GLY A 436 1.69 22.38 21.80
N ARG A 437 2.50 23.22 21.13
CA ARG A 437 2.43 23.38 19.67
C ARG A 437 2.60 22.07 18.88
N ARG A 438 3.45 21.13 19.34
CA ARG A 438 3.60 19.83 18.67
C ARG A 438 2.33 18.98 18.72
N TRP A 439 1.53 19.11 19.78
CA TRP A 439 0.22 18.45 19.85
C TRP A 439 -0.79 19.12 18.92
N GLU A 440 -0.82 20.45 18.87
CA GLU A 440 -1.65 21.21 17.93
C GLU A 440 -1.35 20.84 16.47
N GLN A 441 -0.05 20.75 16.11
CA GLN A 441 0.39 20.27 14.80
C GLN A 441 -0.15 18.86 14.49
N ARG A 442 -0.20 17.96 15.49
CA ARG A 442 -0.79 16.62 15.32
C ARG A 442 -2.31 16.68 15.10
N LEU A 443 -3.04 17.55 15.81
CA LEU A 443 -4.47 17.78 15.60
C LEU A 443 -4.74 18.32 14.19
N GLU A 444 -3.91 19.27 13.72
CA GLU A 444 -3.99 19.85 12.38
C GLU A 444 -3.79 18.79 11.29
N VAL A 445 -2.77 17.94 11.43
CA VAL A 445 -2.53 16.80 10.53
C VAL A 445 -3.70 15.82 10.58
N MET A 446 -4.21 15.45 11.77
CA MET A 446 -5.34 14.52 11.86
C MET A 446 -6.59 15.05 11.14
N ARG A 447 -6.92 16.34 11.33
CA ARG A 447 -8.02 17.01 10.64
C ARG A 447 -7.84 16.96 9.12
N ALA A 448 -6.66 17.34 8.63
CA ALA A 448 -6.38 17.33 7.20
C ALA A 448 -6.45 15.90 6.62
N SER A 449 -5.91 14.90 7.31
CA SER A 449 -5.99 13.50 6.91
C SER A 449 -7.42 12.97 6.89
N MET A 450 -8.24 13.26 7.91
CA MET A 450 -9.66 12.87 7.91
C MET A 450 -10.39 13.45 6.70
N ILE A 451 -10.24 14.75 6.44
CA ILE A 451 -10.90 15.41 5.31
C ILE A 451 -10.46 14.81 3.97
N TYR A 452 -9.17 14.53 3.81
CA TYR A 452 -8.60 14.03 2.57
C TYR A 452 -8.96 12.56 2.29
N PHE A 453 -9.11 11.76 3.35
CA PHE A 453 -9.27 10.31 3.25
C PHE A 453 -10.65 9.77 3.63
N ARG A 454 -11.59 10.59 4.13
CA ARG A 454 -12.92 10.13 4.61
C ARG A 454 -13.80 9.43 3.56
N ASN A 455 -13.49 9.55 2.27
CA ASN A 455 -14.17 8.79 1.21
C ASN A 455 -13.49 7.44 0.90
N ASN A 456 -12.35 7.11 1.52
CA ASN A 456 -11.70 5.82 1.33
C ASN A 456 -12.42 4.75 2.17
N PRO A 457 -13.01 3.70 1.55
CA PRO A 457 -13.79 2.72 2.28
C PRO A 457 -12.94 1.80 3.16
N SER A 458 -11.64 1.69 2.91
CA SER A 458 -10.80 0.73 3.63
C SER A 458 -10.17 1.25 4.91
N ILE A 459 -10.12 2.57 5.10
CA ILE A 459 -9.73 3.17 6.38
C ILE A 459 -10.87 2.95 7.38
N LEU A 460 -10.58 2.21 8.45
CA LEU A 460 -11.51 1.93 9.55
C LEU A 460 -11.10 2.58 10.87
N PHE A 461 -9.81 2.84 11.01
CA PHE A 461 -9.21 3.28 12.24
C PHE A 461 -8.42 4.56 12.01
N TRP A 462 -8.72 5.59 12.77
CA TRP A 462 -7.86 6.75 12.94
C TRP A 462 -6.95 6.52 14.15
N GLU A 463 -5.64 6.77 14.04
CA GLU A 463 -4.70 6.56 15.17
C GLU A 463 -4.18 7.89 15.73
N ALA A 464 -4.54 8.16 16.98
CA ALA A 464 -4.19 9.37 17.73
C ALA A 464 -2.71 9.44 18.15
N GLY A 465 -2.04 8.30 18.22
CA GLY A 465 -0.63 8.24 18.58
C GLY A 465 -0.05 6.83 18.48
N ASN A 466 1.24 6.78 18.15
CA ASN A 466 2.06 5.58 18.25
C ASN A 466 2.44 5.28 19.72
N THR A 467 1.86 5.95 20.69
CA THR A 467 1.98 5.62 22.11
C THR A 467 0.71 6.11 22.81
N VAL A 468 0.52 5.73 24.08
CA VAL A 468 -0.61 6.22 24.86
C VAL A 468 -0.53 7.74 24.94
N VAL A 469 -1.66 8.41 24.71
CA VAL A 469 -1.83 9.86 24.88
C VAL A 469 -2.61 10.14 26.15
N THR A 470 -2.60 11.37 26.64
CA THR A 470 -3.46 11.76 27.76
C THR A 470 -4.96 11.58 27.43
N ALA A 471 -5.79 11.49 28.47
CA ALA A 471 -7.25 11.45 28.32
C ALA A 471 -7.80 12.69 27.60
N GLU A 472 -7.26 13.87 27.88
CA GLU A 472 -7.64 15.12 27.21
C GLU A 472 -7.33 15.07 25.71
N HIS A 473 -6.11 14.65 25.36
CA HIS A 473 -5.67 14.48 23.98
C HIS A 473 -6.53 13.45 23.23
N MET A 474 -6.89 12.33 23.87
CA MET A 474 -7.80 11.36 23.30
C MET A 474 -9.21 11.94 23.07
N GLN A 475 -9.74 12.75 24.01
CA GLN A 475 -11.03 13.44 23.85
C GLN A 475 -11.03 14.41 22.67
N GLN A 476 -9.95 15.17 22.48
CA GLN A 476 -9.80 16.09 21.35
C GLN A 476 -9.76 15.34 20.01
N MET A 477 -9.07 14.19 19.96
CA MET A 477 -9.04 13.33 18.78
C MET A 477 -10.43 12.73 18.46
N VAL A 478 -11.17 12.26 19.46
CA VAL A 478 -12.57 11.84 19.30
C VAL A 478 -13.46 12.98 18.82
N ALA A 479 -13.25 14.20 19.35
CA ALA A 479 -13.99 15.38 18.91
C ALA A 479 -13.71 15.71 17.43
N LEU A 480 -12.44 15.64 16.99
CA LEU A 480 -12.07 15.81 15.59
C LEU A 480 -12.74 14.77 14.69
N ARG A 481 -12.71 13.48 15.06
CA ARG A 481 -13.41 12.44 14.29
C ARG A 481 -14.89 12.76 14.15
N LYS A 482 -15.56 13.09 15.26
CA LYS A 482 -16.99 13.43 15.26
C LYS A 482 -17.30 14.67 14.42
N GLN A 483 -16.37 15.62 14.32
CA GLN A 483 -16.56 16.83 13.53
C GLN A 483 -16.34 16.60 12.04
N TRP A 484 -15.28 15.87 11.66
CA TRP A 484 -14.82 15.81 10.26
C TRP A 484 -15.17 14.51 9.54
N ASP A 485 -15.50 13.47 10.30
CA ASP A 485 -15.90 12.13 9.82
C ASP A 485 -17.01 11.51 10.70
N PRO A 486 -18.17 12.18 10.86
CA PRO A 486 -19.26 11.71 11.72
C PRO A 486 -19.91 10.41 11.24
N GLU A 487 -20.05 10.27 9.91
CA GLU A 487 -20.85 9.23 9.26
C GLU A 487 -20.01 8.10 8.62
N GLY A 488 -18.68 8.11 8.81
CA GLY A 488 -17.78 7.19 8.11
C GLY A 488 -17.78 5.76 8.65
N GLU A 489 -18.52 5.51 9.74
CA GLU A 489 -18.48 4.27 10.53
C GLU A 489 -17.04 3.87 10.84
N ARG A 490 -16.26 4.82 11.38
CA ARG A 490 -14.84 4.66 11.78
C ARG A 490 -14.67 4.90 13.28
N VAL A 491 -13.58 4.37 13.83
CA VAL A 491 -13.21 4.52 15.24
C VAL A 491 -11.84 5.15 15.39
N ILE A 492 -11.60 5.87 16.49
CA ILE A 492 -10.30 6.46 16.82
C ILE A 492 -9.74 5.93 18.16
N GLY A 493 -8.43 5.75 18.21
CA GLY A 493 -7.73 5.15 19.34
C GLY A 493 -6.22 5.38 19.26
N ALA A 494 -5.47 4.78 20.16
CA ALA A 494 -4.01 4.90 20.21
C ALA A 494 -3.37 3.55 20.55
N ARG A 495 -2.08 3.40 20.23
CA ARG A 495 -1.30 2.28 20.72
C ARG A 495 -1.00 2.45 22.21
N GLY A 496 -1.31 1.46 23.03
CA GLY A 496 -0.90 1.43 24.44
C GLY A 496 0.61 1.25 24.62
N ASN A 497 1.10 1.58 25.82
CA ASN A 497 2.47 1.32 26.25
C ASN A 497 2.47 0.79 27.71
N SER A 498 3.61 0.82 28.41
CA SER A 498 3.73 0.35 29.80
C SER A 498 3.17 1.29 30.88
N ASP A 499 2.58 2.43 30.52
CA ASP A 499 1.90 3.31 31.47
C ASP A 499 0.46 2.85 31.68
N ASP A 500 0.27 1.97 32.66
CA ASP A 500 -1.02 1.38 32.98
C ASP A 500 -2.05 2.43 33.47
N ALA A 501 -1.60 3.53 34.10
CA ALA A 501 -2.48 4.60 34.55
C ALA A 501 -3.01 5.43 33.38
N ALA A 502 -2.14 5.85 32.46
CA ALA A 502 -2.56 6.54 31.24
C ALA A 502 -3.45 5.66 30.36
N ASN A 503 -3.12 4.37 30.23
CA ASN A 503 -3.97 3.43 29.52
C ASN A 503 -5.36 3.32 30.19
N SER A 504 -5.41 3.17 31.51
CA SER A 504 -6.69 3.13 32.23
C SER A 504 -7.51 4.40 31.98
N ALA A 505 -6.87 5.58 32.03
CA ALA A 505 -7.52 6.87 31.84
C ALA A 505 -8.17 7.05 30.46
N ILE A 506 -7.57 6.52 29.37
CA ILE A 506 -8.15 6.64 28.02
C ILE A 506 -9.19 5.55 27.69
N SER A 507 -9.26 4.47 28.47
CA SER A 507 -10.14 3.31 28.21
C SER A 507 -11.63 3.67 28.03
N PRO A 508 -12.23 4.62 28.78
CA PRO A 508 -13.62 5.02 28.56
C PRO A 508 -13.82 6.01 27.38
N ILE A 509 -12.74 6.48 26.74
CA ILE A 509 -12.78 7.52 25.71
C ILE A 509 -12.44 6.94 24.33
N ALA A 510 -11.39 6.11 24.24
CA ALA A 510 -10.96 5.50 22.99
C ALA A 510 -12.02 4.52 22.44
N GLU A 511 -12.17 4.50 21.12
CA GLU A 511 -13.19 3.70 20.42
C GLU A 511 -12.61 2.35 19.93
N TYR A 512 -11.28 2.20 19.90
CA TYR A 512 -10.55 0.93 19.80
C TYR A 512 -9.23 1.00 20.58
N PHE A 513 -8.57 -0.15 20.79
CA PHE A 513 -7.36 -0.24 21.61
C PHE A 513 -6.21 -0.90 20.84
N GLY A 514 -5.15 -0.15 20.55
CA GLY A 514 -3.90 -0.73 20.06
C GLY A 514 -3.04 -1.23 21.22
N VAL A 515 -2.28 -2.30 21.02
CA VAL A 515 -1.30 -2.82 21.98
C VAL A 515 0.04 -3.15 21.29
N MET A 516 1.07 -3.34 22.12
CA MET A 516 2.36 -3.93 21.73
C MET A 516 2.78 -4.91 22.81
N LEU A 517 2.26 -6.13 22.73
CA LEU A 517 2.25 -7.05 23.87
C LEU A 517 2.89 -8.39 23.58
N GLY A 518 2.81 -8.87 22.35
CA GLY A 518 3.40 -10.14 22.01
C GLY A 518 2.82 -11.35 22.73
N GLN A 519 1.52 -11.38 23.02
CA GLN A 519 0.90 -12.42 23.87
C GLN A 519 1.72 -12.68 25.15
N ASP A 520 2.10 -11.63 25.88
CA ASP A 520 2.83 -11.78 27.14
C ASP A 520 2.00 -12.60 28.15
N PRO A 521 2.57 -13.63 28.81
CA PRO A 521 1.86 -14.45 29.80
C PRO A 521 1.25 -13.67 30.96
N LYS A 522 1.74 -12.45 31.26
CA LYS A 522 1.15 -11.58 32.29
C LYS A 522 -0.28 -11.17 31.94
N THR A 523 -0.65 -11.16 30.65
CA THR A 523 -2.03 -10.92 30.23
C THR A 523 -3.00 -12.02 30.67
N ASP A 524 -2.50 -13.21 31.02
CA ASP A 524 -3.29 -14.32 31.60
C ASP A 524 -3.39 -14.24 33.13
N GLN A 525 -2.54 -13.43 33.77
CA GLN A 525 -2.40 -13.34 35.23
C GLN A 525 -3.15 -12.12 35.82
N LEU A 526 -3.85 -11.35 34.99
CA LEU A 526 -4.57 -10.16 35.44
C LEU A 526 -5.77 -10.53 36.31
N GLU A 527 -5.80 -10.02 37.54
CA GLU A 527 -6.89 -10.24 38.48
C GLU A 527 -7.96 -9.15 38.34
N GLY A 528 -9.15 -9.55 37.88
CA GLY A 528 -10.27 -8.63 37.69
C GLY A 528 -10.28 -7.92 36.33
N LYS A 529 -11.45 -7.42 35.93
CA LYS A 529 -11.66 -6.92 34.57
C LYS A 529 -10.89 -5.64 34.24
N SER A 530 -10.70 -4.77 35.23
CA SER A 530 -10.03 -3.48 35.08
C SER A 530 -8.51 -3.54 35.26
N ALA A 531 -7.96 -4.65 35.75
CA ALA A 531 -6.52 -4.82 35.81
C ALA A 531 -5.96 -4.76 34.38
N ILE A 532 -4.92 -3.95 34.20
CA ILE A 532 -4.35 -3.66 32.90
C ILE A 532 -2.86 -3.98 32.92
N PHE A 533 -2.37 -4.49 31.81
CA PHE A 533 -0.95 -4.63 31.58
C PHE A 533 -0.64 -4.22 30.14
N ARG A 534 0.17 -3.16 30.00
CA ARG A 534 0.67 -2.70 28.71
C ARG A 534 -0.44 -2.49 27.66
N GLY A 535 -1.55 -1.93 28.14
CA GLY A 535 -2.73 -1.62 27.33
C GLY A 535 -3.75 -2.74 27.15
N TYR A 536 -3.50 -3.97 27.61
CA TYR A 536 -4.52 -5.03 27.62
C TYR A 536 -5.24 -5.13 28.97
N SER A 537 -6.56 -5.16 28.93
CA SER A 537 -7.44 -5.54 30.05
C SER A 537 -8.70 -6.22 29.50
N ALA A 538 -9.38 -7.04 30.32
CA ALA A 538 -10.65 -7.63 29.91
C ALA A 538 -11.75 -6.56 29.75
N ASP A 539 -11.69 -5.45 30.50
CA ASP A 539 -12.57 -4.30 30.33
C ASP A 539 -12.41 -3.65 28.95
N ARG A 540 -11.18 -3.39 28.48
CA ARG A 540 -10.94 -2.89 27.11
C ARG A 540 -11.46 -3.88 26.06
N ARG A 541 -11.22 -5.18 26.27
CA ARG A 541 -11.69 -6.24 25.35
C ARG A 541 -13.21 -6.24 25.26
N ASP A 542 -13.87 -6.04 26.40
CA ASP A 542 -15.34 -6.02 26.49
C ASP A 542 -15.95 -4.71 25.95
N ARG A 543 -15.15 -3.65 25.73
CA ARG A 543 -15.60 -2.36 25.16
C ARG A 543 -15.50 -2.27 23.64
N GLY A 544 -14.45 -2.81 23.04
CA GLY A 544 -14.20 -2.65 21.61
C GLY A 544 -13.03 -3.49 21.10
N PRO A 545 -12.68 -3.36 19.82
CA PRO A 545 -11.59 -4.12 19.22
C PRO A 545 -10.26 -3.84 19.91
N ILE A 546 -9.54 -4.91 20.26
CA ILE A 546 -8.14 -4.84 20.68
C ILE A 546 -7.26 -5.40 19.58
N ILE A 547 -6.31 -4.59 19.11
CA ILE A 547 -5.46 -4.94 17.97
C ILE A 547 -4.00 -4.91 18.39
N GLU A 548 -3.25 -5.97 18.09
CA GLU A 548 -1.79 -5.93 18.13
C GLU A 548 -1.28 -5.11 16.95
N THR A 549 -0.51 -4.07 17.23
CA THR A 549 -0.23 -3.01 16.26
C THR A 549 1.17 -3.08 15.66
N GLU A 550 2.11 -3.85 16.21
CA GLU A 550 3.48 -3.94 15.67
C GLU A 550 4.32 -5.06 16.31
N ASP A 551 3.81 -6.30 16.23
CA ASP A 551 4.48 -7.46 16.82
C ASP A 551 5.56 -8.09 15.93
N PHE A 552 6.35 -9.02 16.47
CA PHE A 552 7.38 -9.78 15.77
C PHE A 552 8.47 -8.86 15.18
N ARG A 553 9.12 -8.10 16.07
CA ARG A 553 10.19 -7.14 15.77
C ARG A 553 11.52 -7.75 15.35
N ASP A 554 11.55 -9.07 15.24
CA ASP A 554 12.70 -9.86 14.85
C ASP A 554 13.14 -9.52 13.42
N GLU A 555 14.41 -9.81 13.12
CA GLU A 555 15.04 -9.44 11.85
C GLU A 555 15.74 -10.66 11.25
N GLY A 556 15.39 -10.99 10.00
CA GLY A 556 15.96 -12.09 9.24
C GLY A 556 16.11 -11.70 7.76
N ALA A 557 17.35 -11.64 7.28
CA ALA A 557 17.63 -11.31 5.89
C ALA A 557 17.33 -12.48 4.95
N ARG A 558 16.90 -12.15 3.72
CA ARG A 558 16.54 -13.16 2.69
C ARG A 558 17.69 -14.10 2.32
N ARG A 559 18.94 -13.60 2.33
CA ARG A 559 20.12 -14.28 1.76
C ARG A 559 20.60 -15.51 2.51
N PHE A 560 20.17 -15.69 3.77
CA PHE A 560 20.55 -16.83 4.59
C PHE A 560 19.43 -17.87 4.51
N TRP A 561 19.57 -18.96 3.75
CA TRP A 561 18.51 -19.98 3.67
C TRP A 561 18.30 -20.70 5.00
N ASP A 562 19.33 -21.43 5.41
CA ASP A 562 19.40 -22.26 6.61
C ASP A 562 20.89 -22.47 6.99
N ASN A 563 21.16 -23.18 8.08
CA ASN A 563 22.54 -23.41 8.55
C ASN A 563 23.36 -24.36 7.67
N ASP A 564 22.72 -25.04 6.72
CA ASP A 564 23.34 -26.07 5.88
C ASP A 564 23.58 -25.59 4.45
N SER A 565 23.32 -24.32 4.16
CA SER A 565 23.36 -23.75 2.81
C SER A 565 24.62 -22.90 2.57
N PRO A 566 25.32 -23.11 1.44
CA PRO A 566 26.38 -22.20 1.03
C PRO A 566 25.81 -20.83 0.58
N PRO A 567 26.62 -19.77 0.65
CA PRO A 567 27.97 -19.73 1.24
C PRO A 567 27.95 -19.55 2.77
N TYR A 568 26.78 -19.40 3.38
CA TYR A 568 26.60 -18.98 4.76
C TYR A 568 26.36 -20.13 5.75
N PHE A 569 27.15 -21.20 5.65
CA PHE A 569 27.03 -22.35 6.56
C PHE A 569 27.14 -21.91 8.03
N GLY A 570 26.16 -22.30 8.84
CA GLY A 570 26.12 -21.97 10.26
C GLY A 570 26.23 -20.48 10.54
N PHE A 571 25.56 -19.65 9.71
CA PHE A 571 25.53 -18.18 9.80
C PHE A 571 25.61 -17.67 11.25
N LYS A 572 26.48 -16.67 11.44
CA LYS A 572 26.65 -15.94 12.69
C LYS A 572 26.34 -14.47 12.49
N LYS A 573 25.56 -13.93 13.40
CA LYS A 573 25.24 -12.50 13.42
C LYS A 573 26.49 -11.66 13.62
N GLY A 574 26.44 -10.40 13.18
CA GLY A 574 27.49 -9.43 13.44
C GLY A 574 27.63 -9.08 14.94
N PRO A 575 28.69 -8.36 15.32
CA PRO A 575 28.97 -8.03 16.72
C PRO A 575 27.85 -7.21 17.37
N GLU A 576 27.26 -6.25 16.66
CA GLU A 576 26.22 -5.33 17.17
C GLU A 576 24.80 -5.75 16.77
N ASP A 577 24.68 -6.84 16.02
CA ASP A 577 23.40 -7.39 15.60
C ASP A 577 22.66 -8.00 16.79
N THR A 578 21.33 -7.84 16.85
CA THR A 578 20.51 -8.47 17.89
C THR A 578 20.13 -9.90 17.51
N TYR A 579 19.91 -10.16 16.23
CA TYR A 579 19.25 -11.39 15.77
C TYR A 579 20.17 -12.28 14.93
N GLU A 580 20.13 -13.59 15.19
CA GLU A 580 20.81 -14.63 14.40
C GLU A 580 19.76 -15.54 13.75
N TYR A 581 19.01 -14.99 12.80
CA TYR A 581 18.03 -15.76 12.04
C TYR A 581 18.50 -16.04 10.61
N THR A 582 18.34 -17.30 10.21
CA THR A 582 18.23 -17.68 8.79
C THR A 582 16.79 -17.46 8.33
N SER A 583 16.52 -17.47 7.04
CA SER A 583 15.18 -17.38 6.47
C SER A 583 14.27 -18.50 6.97
N GLU A 584 14.79 -19.73 7.10
CA GLU A 584 14.07 -20.86 7.69
C GLU A 584 13.73 -20.59 9.17
N SER A 585 14.71 -20.24 10.00
CA SER A 585 14.47 -20.02 11.43
C SER A 585 13.66 -18.75 11.72
N PHE A 586 13.75 -17.72 10.88
CA PHE A 586 12.91 -16.52 10.94
C PHE A 586 11.44 -16.87 10.65
N ALA A 587 11.19 -17.67 9.61
CA ALA A 587 9.85 -18.14 9.28
C ALA A 587 9.25 -18.97 10.42
N LEU A 588 10.01 -19.91 10.99
CA LEU A 588 9.57 -20.72 12.14
C LEU A 588 9.23 -19.85 13.37
N ALA A 589 10.06 -18.86 13.69
CA ALA A 589 9.81 -17.92 14.78
C ALA A 589 8.53 -17.10 14.54
N GLY A 590 8.32 -16.63 13.30
CA GLY A 590 7.12 -15.90 12.89
C GLY A 590 5.85 -16.75 12.97
N ILE A 591 5.92 -18.02 12.56
CA ILE A 591 4.81 -18.98 12.66
C ILE A 591 4.39 -19.19 14.11
N LYS A 592 5.36 -19.46 14.99
CA LYS A 592 5.12 -19.59 16.43
C LYS A 592 4.44 -18.35 16.99
N ARG A 593 4.90 -17.18 16.56
CA ARG A 593 4.36 -15.91 17.01
C ARG A 593 2.93 -15.68 16.55
N TYR A 594 2.64 -15.90 15.26
CA TYR A 594 1.29 -15.82 14.71
C TYR A 594 0.34 -16.81 15.38
N TRP A 595 0.79 -18.04 15.61
CA TRP A 595 -0.01 -19.08 16.26
C TRP A 595 -0.49 -18.68 17.66
N ALA A 596 0.37 -18.03 18.45
CA ALA A 596 0.00 -17.52 19.77
C ALA A 596 -1.18 -16.53 19.70
N TYR A 597 -1.21 -15.65 18.70
CA TYR A 597 -2.34 -14.74 18.47
C TYR A 597 -3.55 -15.45 17.88
N TRP A 598 -3.33 -16.40 16.97
CA TRP A 598 -4.42 -17.17 16.37
C TRP A 598 -5.18 -18.00 17.40
N GLN A 599 -4.49 -18.63 18.34
CA GLN A 599 -5.12 -19.33 19.47
C GLN A 599 -5.86 -18.36 20.38
N ASN A 600 -5.37 -17.13 20.55
CA ASN A 600 -5.96 -16.11 21.41
C ASN A 600 -6.90 -15.13 20.68
N ARG A 601 -7.33 -15.46 19.45
CA ARG A 601 -8.21 -14.60 18.65
C ARG A 601 -9.55 -14.41 19.35
N ILE A 602 -10.13 -13.23 19.20
CA ILE A 602 -11.36 -12.81 19.88
C ILE A 602 -12.57 -13.68 19.54
N SER A 603 -12.53 -14.41 18.42
CA SER A 603 -13.60 -15.34 18.03
C SER A 603 -13.43 -16.74 18.65
N ASN A 604 -12.47 -16.95 19.54
CA ASN A 604 -12.30 -18.24 20.22
C ASN A 604 -13.50 -18.50 21.15
N THR A 605 -14.03 -19.72 21.12
CA THR A 605 -15.16 -20.14 21.96
C THR A 605 -14.79 -20.32 23.42
N ASP A 606 -13.49 -20.50 23.72
CA ASP A 606 -12.98 -20.45 25.09
C ASP A 606 -12.70 -18.98 25.48
N PRO A 607 -13.46 -18.41 26.43
CA PRO A 607 -13.28 -17.02 26.84
C PRO A 607 -11.89 -16.69 27.41
N ALA A 608 -11.16 -17.68 27.94
CA ALA A 608 -9.79 -17.49 28.43
C ALA A 608 -8.81 -17.19 27.27
N HIS A 609 -9.12 -17.71 26.09
CA HIS A 609 -8.34 -17.55 24.86
C HIS A 609 -9.02 -16.63 23.84
N SER A 610 -9.93 -15.77 24.29
CA SER A 610 -10.61 -14.80 23.44
C SER A 610 -10.11 -13.40 23.78
N LYS A 611 -9.07 -12.91 23.10
CA LYS A 611 -8.38 -11.65 23.44
C LYS A 611 -8.25 -10.65 22.29
N TRP A 612 -7.79 -11.09 21.14
CA TRP A 612 -7.32 -10.16 20.08
C TRP A 612 -8.26 -10.12 18.89
N SER A 613 -8.67 -8.92 18.51
CA SER A 613 -9.44 -8.66 17.29
C SER A 613 -8.57 -8.61 16.03
N GLY A 614 -7.27 -8.40 16.20
CA GLY A 614 -6.34 -8.30 15.09
C GLY A 614 -4.89 -8.52 15.44
N TYR A 615 -4.11 -8.87 14.41
CA TYR A 615 -2.66 -9.09 14.46
C TYR A 615 -1.96 -8.35 13.32
N ALA A 616 -1.04 -7.45 13.67
CA ALA A 616 -0.05 -6.88 12.76
C ALA A 616 1.36 -7.34 13.10
N SER A 617 2.00 -8.06 12.18
CA SER A 617 3.44 -8.28 12.20
C SER A 617 4.16 -7.05 11.63
N ILE A 618 5.17 -6.55 12.32
CA ILE A 618 5.86 -5.32 11.94
C ILE A 618 6.64 -5.50 10.64
N TYR A 619 6.52 -4.52 9.75
CA TYR A 619 6.98 -4.47 8.37
C TYR A 619 6.36 -5.53 7.46
N PHE A 620 5.80 -5.10 6.34
CA PHE A 620 5.59 -5.99 5.19
C PHE A 620 6.86 -6.07 4.35
N SER A 621 7.50 -4.94 4.06
CA SER A 621 8.77 -4.83 3.33
C SER A 621 9.92 -4.36 4.24
N ASP A 622 11.14 -4.78 3.93
CA ASP A 622 12.34 -4.26 4.61
C ASP A 622 12.48 -2.75 4.37
N SER A 623 13.00 -2.03 5.35
CA SER A 623 12.94 -0.56 5.41
C SER A 623 14.27 0.07 5.80
N ASN A 624 14.52 1.28 5.30
CA ASN A 624 15.70 2.09 5.61
C ASN A 624 15.55 2.89 6.94
N ALA A 625 14.48 2.61 7.70
CA ALA A 625 14.24 3.10 9.05
C ALA A 625 15.14 2.43 10.11
N ASP A 626 14.87 2.69 11.39
CA ASP A 626 15.54 2.05 12.54
C ASP A 626 15.51 0.52 12.44
N GLY A 627 16.57 -0.15 12.90
CA GLY A 627 16.63 -1.62 13.04
C GLY A 627 17.56 -2.05 14.17
N ARG A 628 17.91 -3.33 14.20
CA ARG A 628 18.75 -3.96 15.23
C ARG A 628 19.85 -4.85 14.65
N GLN A 629 20.08 -4.79 13.34
CA GLN A 629 21.20 -5.44 12.66
C GLN A 629 22.28 -4.39 12.33
N ASP A 630 22.72 -3.67 13.37
CA ASP A 630 23.54 -2.46 13.33
C ASP A 630 24.98 -2.67 12.86
N SER A 631 25.34 -3.89 12.45
CA SER A 631 26.67 -4.21 11.91
C SER A 631 26.65 -4.95 10.59
N SER A 632 25.48 -5.39 10.13
CA SER A 632 25.40 -6.27 8.96
C SER A 632 24.39 -5.88 7.89
N GLU A 633 23.40 -5.02 8.16
CA GLU A 633 22.36 -4.70 7.20
C GLU A 633 22.24 -3.19 6.91
N VAL A 634 21.97 -2.84 5.64
CA VAL A 634 21.64 -1.46 5.21
C VAL A 634 20.15 -1.11 5.36
N ALA A 635 19.38 -2.01 5.96
CA ALA A 635 17.95 -1.89 6.17
C ALA A 635 17.55 -2.69 7.42
N ARG A 636 16.43 -2.33 8.03
CA ARG A 636 15.73 -3.20 8.96
C ARG A 636 15.11 -4.35 8.19
N VAL A 637 15.58 -5.56 8.50
CA VAL A 637 15.20 -6.78 7.78
C VAL A 637 14.05 -7.56 8.44
N SER A 638 13.08 -6.84 9.04
CA SER A 638 11.86 -7.42 9.65
C SER A 638 10.75 -7.75 8.64
N GLY A 639 10.89 -7.28 7.40
CA GLY A 639 9.91 -7.46 6.33
C GLY A 639 9.74 -8.92 5.93
N LYS A 640 8.59 -9.22 5.35
CA LYS A 640 8.22 -10.53 4.82
C LYS A 640 8.73 -10.66 3.39
N VAL A 641 8.85 -9.52 2.73
CA VAL A 641 9.61 -9.31 1.51
C VAL A 641 10.77 -8.38 1.79
N ASP A 642 11.82 -8.42 0.97
CA ASP A 642 12.93 -7.47 1.07
C ASP A 642 12.57 -6.09 0.49
N ALA A 643 13.53 -5.14 0.52
CA ALA A 643 13.31 -3.77 0.08
C ALA A 643 13.03 -3.62 -1.44
N VAL A 644 13.18 -4.69 -2.22
CA VAL A 644 12.80 -4.77 -3.65
C VAL A 644 11.63 -5.75 -3.89
N ARG A 645 10.88 -6.07 -2.82
CA ARG A 645 9.71 -6.94 -2.81
C ARG A 645 10.00 -8.36 -3.31
N LEU A 646 11.21 -8.88 -3.11
CA LEU A 646 11.46 -10.33 -3.25
C LEU A 646 11.05 -11.04 -1.95
N PRO A 647 10.23 -12.11 -2.05
CA PRO A 647 9.70 -12.78 -0.86
C PRO A 647 10.78 -13.58 -0.10
N LYS A 648 10.70 -13.51 1.22
CA LYS A 648 11.42 -14.41 2.14
C LYS A 648 10.56 -15.65 2.45
N GLU A 649 11.14 -16.64 3.11
CA GLU A 649 10.39 -17.86 3.49
C GLU A 649 9.16 -17.57 4.38
N ILE A 650 9.25 -16.56 5.24
CA ILE A 650 8.14 -16.14 6.10
C ILE A 650 6.95 -15.58 5.30
N TYR A 651 7.15 -15.00 4.11
CA TYR A 651 6.04 -14.58 3.25
C TYR A 651 5.18 -15.78 2.83
N TYR A 652 5.84 -16.88 2.43
CA TYR A 652 5.14 -18.12 2.07
C TYR A 652 4.51 -18.80 3.28
N ALA A 653 5.13 -18.71 4.46
CA ALA A 653 4.50 -19.14 5.71
C ALA A 653 3.21 -18.37 5.98
N HIS A 654 3.22 -17.04 5.82
CA HIS A 654 2.04 -16.19 5.93
C HIS A 654 0.95 -16.56 4.92
N ARG A 655 1.33 -16.88 3.67
CA ARG A 655 0.38 -17.38 2.64
C ARG A 655 -0.35 -18.62 3.14
N VAL A 656 0.37 -19.60 3.68
CA VAL A 656 -0.24 -20.84 4.17
C VAL A 656 -1.09 -20.60 5.43
N MET A 657 -0.54 -19.91 6.45
CA MET A 657 -1.20 -19.73 7.74
C MET A 657 -2.46 -18.89 7.69
N GLN A 658 -2.51 -17.91 6.77
CA GLN A 658 -3.63 -16.99 6.62
C GLN A 658 -4.65 -17.42 5.57
N SER A 659 -4.37 -18.49 4.82
CA SER A 659 -5.31 -19.02 3.82
C SER A 659 -6.45 -19.81 4.47
N GLU A 660 -7.67 -19.56 4.00
CA GLU A 660 -8.83 -20.41 4.28
C GLU A 660 -8.87 -21.66 3.37
N SER A 661 -8.13 -21.63 2.26
CA SER A 661 -8.00 -22.76 1.32
C SER A 661 -6.76 -23.61 1.64
N GLN A 662 -6.80 -24.91 1.32
CA GLN A 662 -5.68 -25.81 1.61
C GLN A 662 -4.44 -25.42 0.81
N ASP A 663 -3.33 -25.22 1.53
CA ASP A 663 -2.05 -24.82 0.99
C ASP A 663 -0.91 -25.49 1.78
N LEU A 664 0.27 -25.59 1.15
CA LEU A 664 1.50 -25.95 1.83
C LEU A 664 2.72 -25.26 1.23
N HIS A 665 3.77 -25.14 2.03
CA HIS A 665 5.08 -24.66 1.62
C HIS A 665 6.20 -25.43 2.34
N ILE A 666 7.11 -26.04 1.59
CA ILE A 666 8.34 -26.66 2.09
C ILE A 666 9.35 -25.53 2.29
N LEU A 667 9.81 -25.32 3.53
CA LEU A 667 10.78 -24.27 3.82
C LEU A 667 12.13 -24.57 3.15
N GLY A 668 12.69 -23.54 2.52
CA GLY A 668 14.04 -23.55 1.95
C GLY A 668 14.12 -24.05 0.52
N HIS A 669 15.12 -24.89 0.25
CA HIS A 669 15.44 -25.40 -1.08
C HIS A 669 15.97 -26.84 -1.04
N TRP A 670 16.15 -27.47 -2.21
CA TRP A 670 16.71 -28.83 -2.30
C TRP A 670 18.05 -28.93 -3.06
N SER A 671 18.96 -27.98 -2.83
CA SER A 671 20.29 -27.95 -3.47
C SER A 671 21.39 -27.74 -2.44
N TYR A 672 22.05 -28.83 -2.02
CA TYR A 672 23.16 -28.81 -1.07
C TYR A 672 24.45 -29.35 -1.70
N PRO A 673 25.63 -29.09 -1.11
CA PRO A 673 26.90 -29.56 -1.66
C PRO A 673 26.92 -31.08 -1.90
N VAL A 674 27.46 -31.48 -3.06
CA VAL A 674 27.66 -32.88 -3.46
C VAL A 674 29.13 -33.13 -3.81
N GLY A 675 29.59 -34.36 -3.63
CA GLY A 675 30.93 -34.80 -4.02
C GLY A 675 31.69 -35.48 -2.89
N ALA A 676 32.80 -36.15 -3.23
CA ALA A 676 33.56 -36.98 -2.28
C ALA A 676 34.14 -36.20 -1.09
N GLN A 677 34.32 -34.88 -1.23
CA GLN A 677 34.85 -34.00 -0.19
C GLN A 677 33.76 -33.15 0.49
N ALA A 678 32.51 -33.22 0.02
CA ALA A 678 31.42 -32.45 0.62
C ALA A 678 30.95 -33.11 1.92
N LYS A 679 30.78 -32.31 2.98
CA LYS A 679 30.11 -32.78 4.19
C LYS A 679 28.68 -33.17 3.81
N LYS A 680 28.31 -34.39 4.17
CA LYS A 680 26.95 -34.90 3.98
C LYS A 680 25.94 -34.05 4.75
N THR A 681 24.97 -33.48 4.06
CA THR A 681 23.88 -32.71 4.68
C THR A 681 22.80 -33.66 5.20
N VAL A 682 22.51 -33.57 6.50
CA VAL A 682 21.41 -34.24 7.16
C VAL A 682 20.74 -33.20 8.04
N LYS A 683 19.49 -32.84 7.72
CA LYS A 683 18.77 -31.77 8.42
C LYS A 683 17.30 -32.12 8.65
N THR A 684 16.62 -31.30 9.43
CA THR A 684 15.16 -31.34 9.54
C THR A 684 14.55 -30.61 8.35
N ILE A 685 13.52 -31.19 7.73
CA ILE A 685 12.70 -30.52 6.73
C ILE A 685 11.42 -30.06 7.39
N TYR A 686 11.11 -28.77 7.22
CA TYR A 686 9.90 -28.17 7.73
C TYR A 686 8.93 -27.93 6.57
N VAL A 687 7.71 -28.42 6.72
CA VAL A 687 6.62 -28.13 5.79
C VAL A 687 5.56 -27.34 6.56
N VAL A 688 5.31 -26.11 6.13
CA VAL A 688 4.19 -25.31 6.64
C VAL A 688 2.94 -25.73 5.89
N ALA A 689 1.89 -26.16 6.57
CA ALA A 689 0.64 -26.57 5.92
C ALA A 689 -0.58 -26.33 6.82
N ASN A 690 -1.75 -26.08 6.23
CA ASN A 690 -3.03 -25.93 6.93
C ASN A 690 -3.94 -27.17 6.73
N VAL A 691 -3.34 -28.36 6.83
CA VAL A 691 -3.97 -29.68 6.60
C VAL A 691 -3.84 -30.59 7.83
N GLU A 692 -4.47 -31.77 7.80
CA GLU A 692 -4.44 -32.72 8.93
C GLU A 692 -3.13 -33.51 9.01
N SER A 693 -2.52 -33.83 7.86
CA SER A 693 -1.23 -34.52 7.81
C SER A 693 -0.45 -34.21 6.55
N VAL A 694 0.87 -34.33 6.63
CA VAL A 694 1.80 -34.19 5.52
C VAL A 694 2.59 -35.49 5.38
N GLU A 695 2.71 -35.99 4.15
CA GLU A 695 3.59 -37.09 3.79
C GLU A 695 4.74 -36.55 2.93
N LEU A 696 5.98 -36.87 3.30
CA LEU A 696 7.19 -36.39 2.62
C LEU A 696 7.82 -37.52 1.80
N PHE A 697 8.21 -37.22 0.56
CA PHE A 697 8.82 -38.14 -0.38
C PHE A 697 10.18 -37.62 -0.83
N LEU A 698 11.17 -38.50 -0.84
CA LEU A 698 12.49 -38.24 -1.42
C LEU A 698 12.68 -39.20 -2.61
N ASN A 699 12.85 -38.64 -3.81
CA ASN A 699 13.02 -39.40 -5.05
C ASN A 699 11.93 -40.48 -5.25
N GLY A 700 10.67 -40.11 -4.99
CA GLY A 700 9.50 -40.99 -5.12
C GLY A 700 9.29 -41.98 -3.98
N LYS A 701 10.22 -42.07 -3.00
CA LYS A 701 10.08 -42.92 -1.82
C LYS A 701 9.56 -42.11 -0.64
N SER A 702 8.46 -42.55 -0.03
CA SER A 702 7.96 -41.97 1.22
C SER A 702 8.99 -42.13 2.32
N ILE A 703 9.29 -41.04 3.03
CA ILE A 703 10.18 -41.01 4.20
C ILE A 703 9.41 -40.75 5.50
N GLY A 704 8.09 -40.71 5.45
CA GLY A 704 7.22 -40.66 6.62
C GLY A 704 6.00 -39.76 6.44
N THR A 705 5.03 -39.93 7.34
CA THR A 705 3.87 -39.03 7.49
C THR A 705 3.94 -38.37 8.87
N ASN A 706 3.74 -37.05 8.91
CA ASN A 706 3.57 -36.30 10.16
C ASN A 706 2.11 -35.81 10.24
N ASN A 707 1.45 -36.09 11.36
CA ASN A 707 0.07 -35.68 11.68
C ASN A 707 -0.03 -34.86 12.98
N LYS A 708 1.10 -34.36 13.48
CA LYS A 708 1.22 -33.56 14.70
C LYS A 708 2.03 -32.30 14.37
N PRO A 709 1.40 -31.26 13.82
CA PRO A 709 2.10 -30.02 13.53
C PRO A 709 2.51 -29.31 14.82
N ASP A 710 3.73 -28.78 14.84
CA ASP A 710 4.16 -27.78 15.82
C ASP A 710 3.51 -26.43 15.48
N ASP A 711 3.17 -25.65 16.50
CA ASP A 711 2.55 -24.32 16.37
C ASP A 711 1.37 -24.27 15.38
N GLY A 712 0.60 -25.37 15.31
CA GLY A 712 -0.58 -25.52 14.46
C GLY A 712 -0.32 -25.76 12.97
N TYR A 713 0.86 -25.39 12.44
CA TYR A 713 1.13 -25.36 11.01
C TYR A 713 2.41 -26.07 10.55
N VAL A 714 3.35 -26.36 11.45
CA VAL A 714 4.71 -26.83 11.08
C VAL A 714 4.82 -28.34 11.19
N PHE A 715 4.96 -29.02 10.06
CA PHE A 715 5.22 -30.46 9.99
C PHE A 715 6.73 -30.69 9.80
N ALA A 716 7.41 -31.06 10.89
CA ALA A 716 8.83 -31.36 10.89
C ALA A 716 9.13 -32.83 10.51
N PHE A 717 10.16 -33.04 9.70
CA PHE A 717 10.71 -34.34 9.34
C PHE A 717 12.20 -34.34 9.68
N PRO A 718 12.61 -34.90 10.83
CA PRO A 718 14.00 -34.85 11.28
C PRO A 718 14.88 -35.83 10.51
N ALA A 719 16.19 -35.57 10.54
CA ALA A 719 17.23 -36.46 10.02
C ALA A 719 17.05 -36.87 8.55
N VAL A 720 16.54 -35.95 7.71
CA VAL A 720 16.46 -36.17 6.27
C VAL A 720 17.83 -35.95 5.65
N GLU A 721 18.40 -37.02 5.15
CA GLU A 721 19.63 -37.02 4.38
C GLU A 721 19.38 -36.45 2.99
N PHE A 722 20.18 -35.46 2.59
CA PHE A 722 20.12 -34.91 1.26
C PHE A 722 20.52 -35.95 0.21
N ALA A 723 19.65 -36.16 -0.78
CA ALA A 723 19.96 -36.86 -2.01
C ALA A 723 19.50 -35.99 -3.20
N PRO A 724 20.37 -35.74 -4.20
CA PRO A 724 19.98 -34.99 -5.39
C PRO A 724 18.75 -35.60 -6.07
N GLY A 725 17.85 -34.74 -6.55
CA GLY A 725 16.64 -35.13 -7.25
C GLY A 725 15.43 -34.34 -6.77
N SER A 726 14.42 -35.03 -6.26
CA SER A 726 13.11 -34.48 -5.90
C SER A 726 12.80 -34.67 -4.41
N LEU A 727 12.41 -33.57 -3.76
CA LEU A 727 11.78 -33.56 -2.44
C LEU A 727 10.33 -33.08 -2.59
N LYS A 728 9.38 -33.93 -2.24
CA LYS A 728 7.95 -33.67 -2.45
C LYS A 728 7.14 -33.85 -1.18
N ALA A 729 6.33 -32.85 -0.84
CA ALA A 729 5.39 -32.91 0.28
C ALA A 729 3.95 -33.03 -0.26
N ILE A 730 3.16 -33.91 0.34
CA ILE A 730 1.74 -34.11 0.03
C ILE A 730 0.92 -33.86 1.29
N GLY A 731 0.09 -32.81 1.27
CA GLY A 731 -0.86 -32.48 2.33
C GLY A 731 -2.17 -33.24 2.15
N ARG A 732 -2.71 -33.77 3.26
CA ARG A 732 -3.91 -34.61 3.29
C ARG A 732 -4.96 -34.12 4.27
N ILE A 733 -6.22 -34.29 3.88
CA ILE A 733 -7.41 -34.15 4.75
C ILE A 733 -8.23 -35.43 4.62
N ARG A 734 -8.58 -36.03 5.77
CA ARG A 734 -9.29 -37.32 5.85
C ARG A 734 -8.63 -38.40 4.98
N GLY A 735 -7.30 -38.41 4.97
CA GLY A 735 -6.45 -39.32 4.20
C GLY A 735 -6.31 -39.00 2.70
N LYS A 736 -7.09 -38.07 2.13
CA LYS A 736 -7.04 -37.71 0.71
C LYS A 736 -6.00 -36.60 0.46
N ALA A 737 -5.19 -36.75 -0.57
CA ALA A 737 -4.28 -35.70 -1.02
C ALA A 737 -5.08 -34.49 -1.55
N VAL A 738 -4.80 -33.31 -1.02
CA VAL A 738 -5.50 -32.06 -1.38
C VAL A 738 -4.56 -30.98 -1.91
N VAL A 739 -3.29 -31.01 -1.52
CA VAL A 739 -2.26 -30.07 -1.99
C VAL A 739 -0.89 -30.76 -1.97
N ASN A 740 0.02 -30.34 -2.85
CA ASN A 740 1.39 -30.81 -2.89
C ASN A 740 2.34 -29.75 -3.42
N GLN A 741 3.62 -29.86 -3.05
CA GLN A 741 4.71 -29.06 -3.60
C GLN A 741 5.93 -29.96 -3.76
N GLU A 742 6.76 -29.62 -4.74
CA GLU A 742 7.97 -30.36 -5.07
C GLU A 742 9.12 -29.39 -5.29
N LEU A 743 10.22 -29.63 -4.59
CA LEU A 743 11.50 -28.94 -4.77
C LEU A 743 12.44 -29.87 -5.53
N LEU A 744 13.08 -29.33 -6.56
CA LEU A 744 14.06 -30.06 -7.37
C LEU A 744 15.46 -29.52 -7.10
N THR A 745 16.44 -30.42 -7.06
CA THR A 745 17.85 -30.03 -7.00
C THR A 745 18.24 -29.30 -8.28
N ALA A 746 18.73 -28.07 -8.13
CA ALA A 746 19.30 -27.29 -9.21
C ALA A 746 20.70 -27.83 -9.55
N GLY A 747 21.03 -27.83 -10.84
CA GLY A 747 22.38 -28.09 -11.32
C GLY A 747 23.32 -26.91 -11.11
N SER A 748 24.53 -27.01 -11.66
CA SER A 748 25.49 -25.90 -11.65
C SER A 748 24.95 -24.68 -12.43
N PRO A 749 25.28 -23.45 -12.00
CA PRO A 749 24.99 -22.23 -12.75
C PRO A 749 25.41 -22.34 -14.22
N ALA A 750 24.51 -21.98 -15.14
CA ALA A 750 24.77 -22.08 -16.58
C ALA A 750 24.37 -20.81 -17.36
N ALA A 751 23.34 -20.09 -16.92
CA ALA A 751 22.84 -18.91 -17.62
C ALA A 751 22.27 -17.86 -16.67
N ILE A 752 22.16 -16.63 -17.16
CA ILE A 752 21.36 -15.57 -16.54
C ILE A 752 19.97 -15.58 -17.20
N ARG A 753 18.92 -15.34 -16.42
CA ARG A 753 17.55 -15.06 -16.89
C ARG A 753 17.15 -13.66 -16.44
N LEU A 754 16.61 -12.87 -17.37
CA LEU A 754 16.03 -11.55 -17.10
C LEU A 754 14.52 -11.62 -17.32
N THR A 755 13.74 -11.25 -16.31
CA THR A 755 12.27 -11.21 -16.38
C THR A 755 11.79 -9.79 -16.10
N PRO A 756 11.34 -9.03 -17.12
CA PRO A 756 10.84 -7.68 -16.91
C PRO A 756 9.43 -7.69 -16.31
N ILE A 757 9.14 -6.73 -15.45
CA ILE A 757 7.83 -6.46 -14.85
C ILE A 757 7.56 -4.97 -15.06
N VAL A 758 6.44 -4.66 -15.71
CA VAL A 758 6.03 -3.31 -16.10
C VAL A 758 4.59 -3.06 -15.68
N GLY A 759 4.20 -1.78 -15.66
CA GLY A 759 2.80 -1.39 -15.53
C GLY A 759 1.90 -2.01 -16.62
N PRO A 760 0.58 -2.07 -16.38
CA PRO A 760 -0.36 -2.81 -17.21
C PRO A 760 -0.54 -2.24 -18.61
N GLN A 761 -0.18 -0.97 -18.83
CA GLN A 761 -0.19 -0.35 -20.16
C GLN A 761 1.17 -0.50 -20.87
N GLY A 762 2.11 -1.26 -20.28
CA GLY A 762 3.51 -1.26 -20.66
C GLY A 762 4.25 -0.02 -20.15
N LEU A 763 5.56 0.00 -20.36
CA LEU A 763 6.42 1.07 -19.88
C LEU A 763 6.13 2.41 -20.58
N GLN A 764 6.01 3.49 -19.83
CA GLN A 764 5.69 4.84 -20.33
C GLN A 764 6.89 5.79 -20.20
N ALA A 765 7.19 6.55 -21.25
CA ALA A 765 8.25 7.54 -21.28
C ALA A 765 7.79 8.86 -20.63
N ASP A 766 7.41 8.79 -19.37
CA ASP A 766 6.93 9.92 -18.56
C ASP A 766 7.99 10.42 -17.56
N GLY A 767 9.17 9.80 -17.49
CA GLY A 767 10.23 10.22 -16.57
C GLY A 767 10.05 9.78 -15.12
N GLN A 768 8.94 9.12 -14.78
CA GLN A 768 8.67 8.56 -13.44
C GLN A 768 8.47 7.04 -13.48
N ASP A 769 7.92 6.49 -14.56
CA ASP A 769 7.61 5.07 -14.71
C ASP A 769 8.87 4.20 -14.63
N VAL A 770 8.68 2.97 -14.17
CA VAL A 770 9.76 2.04 -13.86
C VAL A 770 9.49 0.72 -14.56
N VAL A 771 10.56 0.10 -15.07
CA VAL A 771 10.59 -1.34 -15.31
C VAL A 771 11.41 -1.99 -14.21
N LEU A 772 10.82 -2.98 -13.53
CA LEU A 772 11.56 -3.89 -12.66
C LEU A 772 12.08 -5.04 -13.52
N VAL A 773 13.27 -5.54 -13.23
CA VAL A 773 13.83 -6.72 -13.91
C VAL A 773 14.35 -7.68 -12.85
N ASP A 774 13.72 -8.85 -12.76
CA ASP A 774 14.27 -9.96 -11.98
C ASP A 774 15.47 -10.54 -12.72
N VAL A 775 16.59 -10.64 -11.99
CA VAL A 775 17.87 -11.15 -12.46
C VAL A 775 18.14 -12.45 -11.74
N GLU A 776 17.99 -13.57 -12.44
CA GLU A 776 18.19 -14.90 -11.88
C GLU A 776 19.40 -15.58 -12.49
N VAL A 777 20.13 -16.33 -11.68
CA VAL A 777 21.10 -17.32 -12.16
C VAL A 777 20.42 -18.68 -12.16
N VAL A 778 20.43 -19.30 -13.34
CA VAL A 778 19.75 -20.57 -13.59
C VAL A 778 20.72 -21.65 -14.07
N ASP A 779 20.38 -22.90 -13.80
CA ASP A 779 21.10 -24.05 -14.33
C ASP A 779 20.75 -24.31 -15.81
N ALA A 780 21.35 -25.37 -16.39
CA ALA A 780 21.11 -25.75 -17.79
C ALA A 780 19.66 -26.16 -18.10
N GLN A 781 18.83 -26.41 -17.08
CA GLN A 781 17.42 -26.73 -17.20
C GLN A 781 16.51 -25.52 -16.91
N GLY A 782 17.09 -24.34 -16.65
CA GLY A 782 16.35 -23.12 -16.37
C GLY A 782 15.81 -23.00 -14.94
N ARG A 783 16.27 -23.85 -14.01
CA ARG A 783 15.92 -23.78 -12.59
C ARG A 783 16.83 -22.76 -11.91
N ARG A 784 16.25 -21.89 -11.07
CA ARG A 784 17.04 -20.95 -10.24
C ARG A 784 18.02 -21.75 -9.39
N VAL A 785 19.29 -21.36 -9.37
CA VAL A 785 20.31 -21.94 -8.51
C VAL A 785 20.22 -21.25 -7.15
N PRO A 786 19.59 -21.86 -6.13
CA PRO A 786 19.21 -21.15 -4.91
C PRO A 786 20.41 -20.80 -4.04
N THR A 787 21.59 -21.33 -4.32
CA THR A 787 22.83 -21.08 -3.59
C THR A 787 23.75 -20.05 -4.25
N ASP A 788 23.35 -19.49 -5.39
CA ASP A 788 24.15 -18.50 -6.09
C ASP A 788 24.03 -17.11 -5.42
N ASP A 789 25.17 -16.50 -5.10
CA ASP A 789 25.24 -15.21 -4.41
C ASP A 789 26.26 -14.23 -5.06
N ALA A 790 26.68 -14.50 -6.29
CA ALA A 790 27.81 -13.83 -6.92
C ALA A 790 27.39 -12.63 -7.80
N ARG A 791 28.34 -11.73 -8.03
CA ARG A 791 28.18 -10.49 -8.81
C ARG A 791 27.72 -10.78 -10.24
N VAL A 792 26.72 -10.05 -10.70
CA VAL A 792 26.30 -9.92 -12.10
C VAL A 792 26.51 -8.48 -12.54
N ASP A 793 27.13 -8.29 -13.70
CA ASP A 793 27.39 -6.98 -14.31
C ASP A 793 26.32 -6.62 -15.33
N PHE A 794 25.95 -5.35 -15.38
CA PHE A 794 24.88 -4.83 -16.22
C PHE A 794 25.38 -3.75 -17.18
N THR A 795 24.70 -3.64 -18.32
CA THR A 795 24.75 -2.46 -19.18
C THR A 795 23.33 -2.05 -19.55
N LEU A 796 23.09 -0.75 -19.59
CA LEU A 796 21.84 -0.15 -20.05
C LEU A 796 22.14 0.67 -21.30
N THR A 797 21.34 0.50 -22.35
CA THR A 797 21.32 1.37 -23.53
C THR A 797 19.89 1.79 -23.84
N GLY A 798 19.72 2.95 -24.48
CA GLY A 798 18.40 3.55 -24.71
C GLY A 798 18.03 4.62 -23.68
N PRO A 799 16.83 5.23 -23.80
CA PRO A 799 16.44 6.44 -23.08
C PRO A 799 15.91 6.17 -21.66
N GLY A 800 16.74 5.59 -20.79
CA GLY A 800 16.36 5.25 -19.41
C GLY A 800 17.46 5.56 -18.40
N ILE A 801 17.06 5.70 -17.14
CA ILE A 801 17.91 6.00 -16.00
C ILE A 801 18.04 4.74 -15.15
N TRP A 802 19.25 4.20 -15.08
CA TRP A 802 19.54 3.06 -14.21
C TRP A 802 19.35 3.43 -12.74
N ARG A 803 18.58 2.61 -12.01
CA ARG A 803 18.37 2.76 -10.56
C ARG A 803 18.95 1.59 -9.76
N GLY A 804 19.26 0.48 -10.43
CA GLY A 804 19.87 -0.69 -9.82
C GLY A 804 18.92 -1.40 -8.86
N GLY A 805 19.48 -2.09 -7.88
CA GLY A 805 18.77 -2.73 -6.78
C GLY A 805 19.59 -2.56 -5.51
N TYR A 806 19.60 -3.55 -4.62
CA TYR A 806 20.49 -3.54 -3.47
C TYR A 806 20.93 -4.95 -3.06
N ASN A 807 21.96 -5.01 -2.23
CA ASN A 807 22.32 -6.18 -1.46
C ASN A 807 22.25 -5.80 0.02
N SER A 808 21.35 -6.42 0.78
CA SER A 808 21.06 -6.01 2.16
C SER A 808 22.30 -6.02 3.05
N GLY A 809 23.15 -7.02 2.85
CA GLY A 809 24.39 -7.21 3.60
C GLY A 809 25.59 -6.39 3.13
N LYS A 810 25.40 -5.42 2.23
CA LYS A 810 26.50 -4.67 1.59
C LYS A 810 26.22 -3.18 1.52
N THR A 811 27.16 -2.41 2.08
CA THR A 811 27.23 -0.97 1.88
C THR A 811 27.49 -0.63 0.41
N ASP A 812 27.06 0.56 0.00
CA ASP A 812 27.25 1.12 -1.35
C ASP A 812 26.83 0.17 -2.48
N SER A 813 25.79 -0.65 -2.25
CA SER A 813 25.32 -1.62 -3.25
C SER A 813 24.33 -1.02 -4.26
N THR A 814 23.63 0.07 -3.91
CA THR A 814 22.68 0.75 -4.79
C THR A 814 23.36 1.51 -5.92
N ASN A 815 22.63 1.73 -7.03
CA ASN A 815 23.05 2.50 -8.21
C ASN A 815 24.22 1.92 -9.04
N ASN A 816 24.96 0.94 -8.53
CA ASN A 816 26.03 0.28 -9.29
C ASN A 816 25.47 -0.42 -10.54
N LEU A 817 26.25 -0.43 -11.62
CA LEU A 817 25.99 -1.28 -12.80
C LEU A 817 26.41 -2.74 -12.57
N TYR A 818 26.38 -3.18 -11.32
CA TYR A 818 26.55 -4.57 -10.92
C TYR A 818 25.79 -4.81 -9.63
N LEU A 819 25.36 -6.04 -9.41
CA LEU A 819 24.69 -6.45 -8.18
C LEU A 819 24.93 -7.94 -7.95
N ASN A 820 25.04 -8.37 -6.70
CA ASN A 820 25.08 -9.79 -6.42
C ASN A 820 23.67 -10.36 -6.49
N THR A 821 23.54 -11.57 -7.04
CA THR A 821 22.40 -12.42 -6.69
C THR A 821 22.41 -12.68 -5.18
N GLU A 822 21.24 -12.90 -4.60
CA GLU A 822 21.10 -13.47 -3.26
C GLU A 822 20.09 -14.59 -3.39
N CYS A 823 20.42 -15.80 -2.95
CA CYS A 823 19.56 -16.97 -3.15
C CYS A 823 19.22 -17.25 -4.63
N GLY A 824 20.15 -16.94 -5.54
CA GLY A 824 20.00 -17.11 -6.99
C GLY A 824 19.21 -16.01 -7.71
N ILE A 825 18.77 -14.98 -7.02
CA ILE A 825 17.96 -13.90 -7.58
C ILE A 825 18.30 -12.54 -6.99
N ASN A 826 18.19 -11.49 -7.79
CA ASN A 826 18.00 -10.12 -7.30
C ASN A 826 17.06 -9.37 -8.26
N ARG A 827 16.67 -8.14 -7.91
CA ARG A 827 15.81 -7.30 -8.74
C ARG A 827 16.47 -5.93 -8.93
N ILE A 828 16.45 -5.45 -10.17
CA ILE A 828 16.88 -4.09 -10.52
C ILE A 828 15.70 -3.27 -11.05
N ALA A 829 15.82 -1.96 -10.96
CA ALA A 829 14.90 -0.98 -11.52
C ALA A 829 15.60 -0.10 -12.57
N VAL A 830 14.85 0.24 -13.62
CA VAL A 830 15.22 1.28 -14.60
C VAL A 830 14.05 2.24 -14.69
N ARG A 831 14.28 3.51 -14.39
CA ARG A 831 13.31 4.61 -14.53
C ARG A 831 13.33 5.10 -15.97
N THR A 832 12.19 5.50 -16.52
CA THR A 832 12.14 6.09 -17.86
C THR A 832 12.65 7.53 -17.87
N THR A 833 12.91 8.04 -19.07
CA THR A 833 13.02 9.48 -19.32
C THR A 833 11.75 9.94 -20.05
N LEU A 834 11.64 11.23 -20.37
CA LEU A 834 10.59 11.75 -21.27
C LEU A 834 10.79 11.35 -22.74
N SER A 835 11.95 10.78 -23.09
CA SER A 835 12.24 10.33 -24.45
C SER A 835 11.72 8.89 -24.65
N PRO A 836 10.76 8.65 -25.56
CA PRO A 836 10.33 7.30 -25.88
C PRO A 836 11.41 6.53 -26.63
N GLY A 837 11.37 5.21 -26.55
CA GLY A 837 12.30 4.35 -27.28
C GLY A 837 12.54 3.01 -26.61
N THR A 838 13.42 2.22 -27.22
CA THR A 838 13.78 0.89 -26.72
C THR A 838 14.90 0.98 -25.69
N LEU A 839 14.60 0.57 -24.46
CA LEU A 839 15.59 0.28 -23.43
C LEU A 839 16.11 -1.14 -23.62
N THR A 840 17.42 -1.31 -23.52
CA THR A 840 18.05 -2.63 -23.56
C THR A 840 18.90 -2.82 -22.31
N VAL A 841 18.49 -3.77 -21.46
CA VAL A 841 19.26 -4.21 -20.29
C VAL A 841 19.98 -5.49 -20.65
N THR A 842 21.30 -5.50 -20.52
CA THR A 842 22.12 -6.70 -20.72
C THR A 842 22.81 -7.06 -19.42
N ALA A 843 22.76 -8.34 -19.04
CA ALA A 843 23.40 -8.88 -17.85
C ALA A 843 24.46 -9.92 -18.23
N LYS A 844 25.63 -9.86 -17.60
CA LYS A 844 26.78 -10.71 -17.88
C LYS A 844 27.48 -11.14 -16.59
N ARG A 845 28.05 -12.34 -16.62
CA ARG A 845 28.99 -12.87 -15.62
C ARG A 845 29.84 -13.93 -16.28
N ASP A 846 31.14 -13.93 -16.02
CA ASP A 846 32.06 -14.91 -16.59
C ASP A 846 31.61 -16.35 -16.25
N GLY A 847 31.70 -17.23 -17.23
CA GLY A 847 31.26 -18.63 -17.11
C GLY A 847 29.74 -18.86 -17.27
N LEU A 848 28.91 -17.82 -17.36
CA LEU A 848 27.48 -17.95 -17.65
C LEU A 848 27.12 -17.48 -19.06
N LYS A 849 26.08 -18.09 -19.65
CA LYS A 849 25.43 -17.52 -20.82
C LYS A 849 24.77 -16.18 -20.43
N PRO A 850 25.11 -15.06 -21.10
CA PRO A 850 24.56 -13.75 -20.78
C PRO A 850 23.08 -13.66 -21.22
N ALA A 851 22.38 -12.67 -20.68
CA ALA A 851 21.00 -12.38 -21.03
C ALA A 851 20.82 -10.92 -21.41
N GLN A 852 19.83 -10.66 -22.26
CA GLN A 852 19.42 -9.33 -22.66
C GLN A 852 17.90 -9.28 -22.73
N VAL A 853 17.32 -8.17 -22.28
CA VAL A 853 15.91 -7.87 -22.43
C VAL A 853 15.75 -6.48 -23.04
N GLN A 854 14.80 -6.36 -23.96
CA GLN A 854 14.42 -5.10 -24.59
C GLN A 854 13.00 -4.73 -24.16
N ILE A 855 12.82 -3.50 -23.68
CA ILE A 855 11.53 -2.97 -23.25
C ILE A 855 11.32 -1.64 -23.98
N VAL A 856 10.16 -1.45 -24.59
CA VAL A 856 9.81 -0.22 -25.30
C VAL A 856 9.08 0.72 -24.34
N ALA A 857 9.66 1.89 -24.07
CA ALA A 857 9.00 2.99 -23.40
C ALA A 857 8.15 3.76 -24.42
N LYS A 858 6.83 3.77 -24.22
CA LYS A 858 5.85 4.42 -25.11
C LYS A 858 5.82 5.92 -24.87
N PRO A 859 5.56 6.74 -25.91
CA PRO A 859 5.45 8.18 -25.72
C PRO A 859 4.27 8.53 -24.81
N VAL A 860 4.49 9.50 -23.93
CA VAL A 860 3.44 10.21 -23.20
C VAL A 860 3.38 11.64 -23.73
N GLU A 861 2.17 12.16 -23.88
CA GLU A 861 1.96 13.50 -24.40
C GLU A 861 2.18 14.53 -23.28
N VAL A 862 3.06 15.49 -23.51
CA VAL A 862 3.25 16.67 -22.65
C VAL A 862 3.05 17.90 -23.52
N VAL A 863 2.03 18.69 -23.21
CA VAL A 863 1.71 19.92 -23.95
C VAL A 863 1.83 21.09 -22.99
N ASP A 864 2.65 22.07 -23.34
CA ASP A 864 2.83 23.29 -22.55
C ASP A 864 3.14 23.04 -21.07
N GLY A 865 3.91 21.98 -20.78
CA GLY A 865 4.29 21.59 -19.42
C GLY A 865 3.19 20.83 -18.66
N ILE A 866 2.15 20.34 -19.31
CA ILE A 866 1.07 19.56 -18.68
C ILE A 866 1.05 18.16 -19.28
N GLY A 867 0.99 17.14 -18.41
CA GLY A 867 0.91 15.74 -18.83
C GLY A 867 -0.49 15.38 -19.31
N HIS A 868 -0.56 14.66 -20.42
CA HIS A 868 -1.79 14.09 -20.98
C HIS A 868 -1.65 12.57 -21.04
N GLY A 869 -2.44 11.89 -20.22
CA GLY A 869 -2.38 10.44 -20.09
C GLY A 869 -3.11 9.96 -18.84
N GLN A 870 -3.34 8.65 -18.75
CA GLN A 870 -3.86 8.04 -17.53
C GLN A 870 -2.70 7.49 -16.71
N ILE A 871 -2.69 7.81 -15.41
CA ILE A 871 -1.78 7.17 -14.48
C ILE A 871 -2.03 5.65 -14.47
N GLN A 872 -0.94 4.88 -14.54
CA GLN A 872 -1.01 3.43 -14.61
C GLN A 872 -1.32 2.80 -13.25
N ARG A 873 -2.37 1.98 -13.19
CA ARG A 873 -2.77 1.18 -12.02
C ARG A 873 -3.01 -0.24 -12.45
N LEU A 874 -2.56 -1.22 -11.66
CA LEU A 874 -2.77 -2.64 -11.98
C LEU A 874 -4.27 -2.92 -12.13
N THR A 875 -4.62 -3.70 -13.15
CA THR A 875 -5.99 -4.20 -13.30
C THR A 875 -6.28 -5.12 -12.13
N LEU A 876 -7.38 -4.86 -11.43
CA LEU A 876 -7.80 -5.73 -10.34
C LEU A 876 -8.09 -7.13 -10.88
N PRO A 877 -7.75 -8.19 -10.12
CA PRO A 877 -8.22 -9.52 -10.47
C PRO A 877 -9.75 -9.48 -10.51
N SER A 878 -10.33 -9.97 -11.62
CA SER A 878 -11.77 -10.03 -11.88
C SER A 878 -12.53 -10.86 -10.87
#